data_AF-A0A0L0C4I3-F1
#
_entry.id   AF-A0A0L0C4I3-F1
#
_cell.length_a   1.000
_cell.length_b   1.000
_cell.length_c   1.000
_cell.angle_alpha   90.00
_cell.angle_beta   90.00
_cell.angle_gamma   90.00
#
_symmetry.space_group_name_H-M   'P 1'
#
loop_
_entity.id
_entity.type
_entity.pdbx_description
1 polymer ?
#
loop_
_entity_poly.entity_id
_entity_poly.type
_entity_poly.pdbx_seq_one_letter_code
_entity_poly.pdbx_strand_id
1 'polypeptide(L)'
;MGGSHKKKLRAEKAKVKLKGAKLPKGLNVTKTEFKVRKITIREQLKESHYADGLKQVNLKETLSKLRHHSSSFRIESLRNIRDAISLNHPGLLSSLNDVIQGVSAISLDVERDARRESFKTLSSLMGHLSVEAVAPFFHIISSYLRCAMTHIQPNIQEDALMMLDVLLQHVPHLVAVHSAKIFQNFLEMISRVRADGDKAGRMLTVNMGQRQTTIKWRSKVLLRLQQMLQTLAEHKRSMREDASKASNNNSKFVTFSTKTEQHYGVKRVFAPNQMCDLSSIFNRSLGSSTLSGEISISDESGQLRSYVEHLMPLLLESWLEVRPQHVSGSGTIETLLTLDAAITLKIVLEIIENLWSLIEIYEQQVNNHDLSIWFKDQYADVFAANFLQDSYPYQQMIFEENDGIAKRKHKKSSTDMSPHCFQQNITIAYLMCRFYSNNLNEQSTRFIAVLKYLTKIVNSISSNNSNDYLRSLVLALRALLLENGLTLLELHKDETKILLRCSIKAFLCNKFSELGIASKILILLCEIVQDSKLCLAYGNEEFCEFLDYLPNLLLKPTISESCLVAMGKLGKQQNAVFLNALRNILSKVVDHLQTIQVAGAINVFEGKKHIINLFYWLNPQTSISKENLEKLLSDVETNVTDKRIAGYCQYILTAA
;
A
#
# COMPACT_ATOMS: atom_id res chain seq x y z
N MET A 1 -11.55 93.00 -59.52
CA MET A 1 -11.43 91.61 -59.00
C MET A 1 -12.04 90.64 -60.01
N GLY A 2 -11.26 89.68 -60.56
CA GLY A 2 -11.77 88.73 -61.58
C GLY A 2 -10.81 87.63 -62.06
N GLY A 3 -9.58 87.55 -61.53
CA GLY A 3 -8.55 86.60 -61.98
C GLY A 3 -8.70 85.16 -61.46
N SER A 4 -9.29 84.97 -60.28
CA SER A 4 -9.37 83.64 -59.63
C SER A 4 -10.36 82.70 -60.32
N HIS A 5 -11.51 83.22 -60.76
CA HIS A 5 -12.55 82.43 -61.43
C HIS A 5 -12.09 81.92 -62.82
N LYS A 6 -11.43 82.77 -63.61
CA LYS A 6 -10.84 82.36 -64.91
C LYS A 6 -9.74 81.30 -64.75
N LYS A 7 -8.99 81.32 -63.64
CA LYS A 7 -7.93 80.33 -63.38
C LYS A 7 -8.52 78.95 -63.02
N LYS A 8 -9.61 78.90 -62.26
CA LYS A 8 -10.34 77.67 -61.93
C LYS A 8 -10.98 77.02 -63.16
N LEU A 9 -11.65 77.80 -64.02
CA LEU A 9 -12.23 77.29 -65.28
C LEU A 9 -11.18 76.72 -66.25
N ARG A 10 -9.96 77.27 -66.27
CA ARG A 10 -8.85 76.72 -67.07
C ARG A 10 -8.28 75.43 -66.49
N ALA A 11 -8.29 75.27 -65.16
CA ALA A 11 -7.83 74.05 -64.49
C ALA A 11 -8.82 72.88 -64.64
N GLU A 12 -10.13 73.14 -64.63
CA GLU A 12 -11.17 72.12 -64.84
C GLU A 12 -11.12 71.45 -66.22
N LYS A 13 -10.62 72.15 -67.23
CA LYS A 13 -10.45 71.63 -68.60
C LYS A 13 -9.01 71.21 -68.92
N ALA A 14 -8.14 71.14 -67.92
CA ALA A 14 -6.74 70.78 -68.11
C ALA A 14 -6.62 69.30 -68.52
N LYS A 15 -6.21 69.06 -69.77
CA LYS A 15 -5.90 67.72 -70.25
C LYS A 15 -4.58 67.24 -69.62
N VAL A 16 -4.59 66.06 -69.01
CA VAL A 16 -3.37 65.42 -68.50
C VAL A 16 -2.43 65.13 -69.67
N LYS A 17 -1.18 65.59 -69.58
CA LYS A 17 -0.16 65.35 -70.62
C LYS A 17 0.10 63.85 -70.77
N LEU A 18 0.17 63.36 -72.00
CA LEU A 18 0.49 61.97 -72.33
C LEU A 18 1.82 61.56 -71.69
N LYS A 19 1.77 60.62 -70.75
CA LYS A 19 2.95 59.92 -70.22
C LYS A 19 2.74 58.41 -70.45
N GLY A 20 3.41 57.87 -71.46
CA GLY A 20 3.43 56.43 -71.77
C GLY A 20 2.52 55.98 -72.92
N ALA A 21 2.65 54.72 -73.30
CA ALA A 21 2.08 54.11 -74.52
C ALA A 21 0.58 53.76 -74.43
N LYS A 22 -0.07 53.88 -73.27
CA LYS A 22 -1.52 53.63 -73.12
C LYS A 22 -2.25 54.95 -72.97
N LEU A 23 -3.18 55.23 -73.89
CA LEU A 23 -4.01 56.41 -73.81
C LEU A 23 -4.86 56.38 -72.52
N PRO A 24 -4.91 57.47 -71.74
CA PRO A 24 -5.79 57.55 -70.58
C PRO A 24 -7.24 57.43 -71.05
N LYS A 25 -8.04 56.63 -70.31
CA LYS A 25 -9.47 56.46 -70.58
C LYS A 25 -10.15 57.85 -70.59
N GLY A 26 -11.16 58.02 -71.45
CA GLY A 26 -11.88 59.29 -71.58
C GLY A 26 -12.40 59.79 -70.24
N LEU A 27 -12.45 61.12 -70.06
CA LEU A 27 -12.90 61.77 -68.82
C LEU A 27 -14.34 61.39 -68.41
N ASN A 28 -15.14 60.90 -69.36
CA ASN A 28 -16.54 60.50 -69.14
C ASN A 28 -16.68 58.99 -68.82
N VAL A 29 -15.57 58.27 -68.61
CA VAL A 29 -15.61 56.83 -68.33
C VAL A 29 -15.87 56.59 -66.85
N THR A 30 -17.10 56.18 -66.54
CA THR A 30 -17.48 55.68 -65.21
C THR A 30 -16.74 54.38 -64.92
N LYS A 31 -15.93 54.35 -63.86
CA LYS A 31 -15.27 53.12 -63.40
C LYS A 31 -16.29 52.25 -62.65
N THR A 32 -16.68 51.14 -63.25
CA THR A 32 -17.64 50.17 -62.68
C THR A 32 -16.99 49.08 -61.82
N GLU A 33 -15.69 49.19 -61.55
CA GLU A 33 -14.95 48.27 -60.69
C GLU A 33 -15.13 48.67 -59.21
N PHE A 34 -16.06 48.02 -58.52
CA PHE A 34 -16.19 48.12 -57.07
C PHE A 34 -15.88 46.77 -56.41
N LYS A 35 -15.16 46.79 -55.28
CA LYS A 35 -14.85 45.60 -54.49
C LYS A 35 -15.75 45.58 -53.27
N VAL A 36 -16.69 44.64 -53.23
CA VAL A 36 -17.51 44.38 -52.03
C VAL A 36 -16.81 43.32 -51.19
N ARG A 37 -16.54 43.61 -49.91
CA ARG A 37 -16.05 42.62 -48.93
C ARG A 37 -17.20 42.25 -47.99
N LYS A 38 -17.44 40.96 -47.81
CA LYS A 38 -18.44 40.45 -46.87
C LYS A 38 -17.99 40.76 -45.43
N ILE A 39 -18.88 41.33 -44.62
CA ILE A 39 -18.67 41.49 -43.18
C ILE A 39 -19.00 40.14 -42.54
N THR A 40 -18.00 39.46 -41.99
CA THR A 40 -18.20 38.23 -41.21
C THR A 40 -18.32 38.62 -39.74
N ILE A 41 -19.56 38.62 -39.23
CA ILE A 41 -19.83 38.83 -37.80
C ILE A 41 -19.42 37.55 -37.06
N ARG A 42 -18.69 37.69 -35.94
CA ARG A 42 -18.39 36.54 -35.07
C ARG A 42 -19.69 36.02 -34.49
N GLU A 43 -19.94 34.71 -34.57
CA GLU A 43 -21.08 34.08 -33.91
C GLU A 43 -21.03 34.40 -32.41
N GLN A 44 -21.98 35.19 -31.93
CA GLN A 44 -22.13 35.53 -30.52
C GLN A 44 -23.24 34.65 -29.94
N LEU A 45 -22.81 33.59 -29.22
CA LEU A 45 -23.62 32.69 -28.37
C LEU A 45 -24.71 31.87 -29.09
N LYS A 46 -24.55 30.54 -29.09
CA LYS A 46 -25.62 29.60 -29.47
C LYS A 46 -26.68 29.56 -28.35
N GLU A 47 -27.95 29.35 -28.71
CA GLU A 47 -29.02 29.10 -27.75
C GLU A 47 -28.66 27.91 -26.85
N SER A 48 -28.89 28.03 -25.54
CA SER A 48 -28.64 26.95 -24.58
C SER A 48 -29.51 25.75 -24.94
N HIS A 49 -28.91 24.59 -25.17
CA HIS A 49 -29.67 23.36 -25.40
C HIS A 49 -30.27 22.88 -24.07
N TYR A 50 -31.58 22.67 -24.06
CA TYR A 50 -32.30 22.05 -22.95
C TYR A 50 -32.80 20.67 -23.40
N ALA A 51 -32.62 19.65 -22.56
CA ALA A 51 -33.30 18.36 -22.71
C ALA A 51 -33.98 18.05 -21.38
N ASP A 52 -35.25 17.64 -21.43
CA ASP A 52 -36.09 17.38 -20.25
C ASP A 52 -36.11 18.52 -19.20
N GLY A 53 -36.10 19.77 -19.66
CA GLY A 53 -36.12 20.95 -18.78
C GLY A 53 -34.78 21.29 -18.09
N LEU A 54 -33.74 20.48 -18.28
CA LEU A 54 -32.40 20.70 -17.74
C LEU A 54 -31.46 21.30 -18.80
N LYS A 55 -30.69 22.31 -18.38
CA LYS A 55 -29.67 22.95 -19.22
C LYS A 55 -28.54 21.97 -19.50
N GLN A 56 -28.30 21.65 -20.77
CA GLN A 56 -27.21 20.78 -21.17
C GLN A 56 -25.87 21.51 -21.05
N VAL A 57 -24.90 20.87 -20.41
CA VAL A 57 -23.56 21.41 -20.24
C VAL A 57 -22.80 21.29 -21.57
N ASN A 58 -22.52 22.43 -22.21
CA ASN A 58 -21.62 22.44 -23.37
C ASN A 58 -20.18 22.23 -22.92
N LEU A 59 -19.73 20.97 -22.91
CA LEU A 59 -18.44 20.58 -22.37
C LEU A 59 -17.25 21.31 -23.03
N LYS A 60 -17.30 21.57 -24.34
CA LYS A 60 -16.23 22.32 -25.04
C LYS A 60 -16.14 23.76 -24.56
N GLU A 61 -17.28 24.42 -24.37
CA GLU A 61 -17.33 25.79 -23.85
C GLU A 61 -16.89 25.83 -22.38
N THR A 62 -17.36 24.89 -21.56
CA THR A 62 -16.97 24.75 -20.15
C THR A 62 -15.46 24.56 -19.99
N LEU A 63 -14.85 23.69 -20.80
CA LEU A 63 -13.39 23.48 -20.80
C LEU A 63 -12.63 24.74 -21.22
N SER A 64 -13.14 25.51 -22.19
CA SER A 64 -12.51 26.77 -22.58
C SER A 64 -12.51 27.81 -21.44
N LYS A 65 -13.55 27.81 -20.60
CA LYS A 65 -13.70 28.73 -19.45
C LYS A 65 -12.80 28.38 -18.26
N LEU A 66 -12.20 27.20 -18.22
CA LEU A 66 -11.17 26.85 -17.22
C LEU A 66 -9.92 27.74 -17.32
N ARG A 67 -9.65 28.34 -18.49
CA ARG A 67 -8.53 29.27 -18.72
C ARG A 67 -8.94 30.75 -18.63
N HIS A 68 -10.16 31.03 -18.20
CA HIS A 68 -10.66 32.40 -18.10
C HIS A 68 -9.95 33.17 -16.99
N HIS A 69 -9.72 34.48 -17.18
CA HIS A 69 -9.00 35.31 -16.21
C HIS A 69 -9.70 35.45 -14.84
N SER A 70 -11.01 35.17 -14.78
CA SER A 70 -11.82 35.35 -13.57
C SER A 70 -12.01 34.01 -12.89
N SER A 71 -11.62 33.95 -11.62
CA SER A 71 -11.69 32.76 -10.78
C SER A 71 -13.12 32.23 -10.61
N SER A 72 -14.11 33.12 -10.53
CA SER A 72 -15.53 32.73 -10.45
C SER A 72 -15.96 31.90 -11.66
N PHE A 73 -15.57 32.29 -12.87
CA PHE A 73 -15.88 31.51 -14.08
C PHE A 73 -15.15 30.17 -14.11
N ARG A 74 -13.90 30.11 -13.63
CA ARG A 74 -13.14 28.85 -13.54
C ARG A 74 -13.77 27.89 -12.53
N ILE A 75 -14.12 28.39 -11.34
CA ILE A 75 -14.81 27.63 -10.29
C ILE A 75 -16.17 27.12 -10.78
N GLU A 76 -16.94 27.98 -11.43
CA GLU A 76 -18.24 27.60 -11.98
C GLU A 76 -18.08 26.55 -13.08
N SER A 77 -17.04 26.64 -13.91
CA SER A 77 -16.75 25.63 -14.94
C SER A 77 -16.38 24.28 -14.33
N LEU A 78 -15.61 24.27 -13.22
CA LEU A 78 -15.30 23.05 -12.47
C LEU A 78 -16.56 22.39 -11.90
N ARG A 79 -17.51 23.18 -11.37
CA ARG A 79 -18.81 22.68 -10.91
C ARG A 79 -19.62 22.06 -12.05
N ASN A 80 -19.71 22.75 -13.18
CA ASN A 80 -20.39 22.24 -14.37
C ASN A 80 -19.77 20.93 -14.89
N ILE A 81 -18.44 20.75 -14.77
CA ILE A 81 -17.77 19.48 -15.11
C ILE A 81 -18.21 18.37 -14.16
N ARG A 82 -18.28 18.64 -12.86
CA ARG A 82 -18.77 17.68 -11.86
C ARG A 82 -20.23 17.29 -12.10
N ASP A 83 -21.08 18.25 -12.45
CA ASP A 83 -22.47 17.96 -12.81
C ASP A 83 -22.55 17.09 -14.08
N ALA A 84 -21.69 17.35 -15.07
CA ALA A 84 -21.59 16.51 -16.27
C ALA A 84 -21.09 15.08 -15.97
N ILE A 85 -20.21 14.92 -14.96
CA ILE A 85 -19.79 13.59 -14.46
C ILE A 85 -20.97 12.88 -13.82
N SER A 86 -21.71 13.55 -12.92
CA SER A 86 -22.88 12.96 -12.25
C SER A 86 -23.99 12.55 -13.22
N LEU A 87 -24.12 13.25 -14.34
CA LEU A 87 -25.10 12.96 -15.40
C LEU A 87 -24.58 12.00 -16.48
N ASN A 88 -23.38 11.43 -16.34
CA ASN A 88 -22.75 10.55 -17.34
C ASN A 88 -22.76 11.15 -18.76
N HIS A 89 -22.39 12.42 -18.88
CA HIS A 89 -22.47 13.14 -20.15
C HIS A 89 -21.66 12.41 -21.26
N PRO A 90 -22.25 12.09 -22.42
CA PRO A 90 -21.64 11.21 -23.43
C PRO A 90 -20.32 11.76 -24.01
N GLY A 91 -20.15 13.08 -24.01
CA GLY A 91 -18.91 13.73 -24.43
C GLY A 91 -17.73 13.57 -23.47
N LEU A 92 -17.93 13.16 -22.21
CA LEU A 92 -16.90 13.16 -21.17
C LEU A 92 -15.71 12.25 -21.52
N LEU A 93 -15.99 11.01 -21.94
CA LEU A 93 -14.95 10.05 -22.32
C LEU A 93 -14.20 10.50 -23.60
N SER A 94 -14.91 11.12 -24.54
CA SER A 94 -14.32 11.59 -25.80
C SER A 94 -13.33 12.75 -25.62
N SER A 95 -13.51 13.56 -24.57
CA SER A 95 -12.65 14.70 -24.25
C SER A 95 -11.88 14.49 -22.95
N LEU A 96 -11.63 13.24 -22.55
CA LEU A 96 -11.04 12.93 -21.25
C LEU A 96 -9.65 13.55 -21.07
N ASN A 97 -8.84 13.59 -22.14
CA ASN A 97 -7.54 14.26 -22.13
C ASN A 97 -7.67 15.75 -21.77
N ASP A 98 -8.56 16.47 -22.45
CA ASP A 98 -8.79 17.90 -22.23
C ASP A 98 -9.36 18.18 -20.84
N VAL A 99 -10.25 17.32 -20.35
CA VAL A 99 -10.83 17.41 -19.00
C VAL A 99 -9.75 17.21 -17.96
N ILE A 100 -8.97 16.12 -18.04
CA ILE A 100 -7.89 15.83 -17.09
C ILE A 100 -6.84 16.95 -17.10
N GLN A 101 -6.41 17.40 -18.28
CA GLN A 101 -5.44 18.48 -18.39
C GLN A 101 -5.98 19.79 -17.84
N GLY A 102 -7.22 20.16 -18.19
CA GLY A 102 -7.86 21.39 -17.75
C GLY A 102 -8.08 21.45 -16.24
N VAL A 103 -8.61 20.37 -15.65
CA VAL A 103 -8.82 20.28 -14.20
C VAL A 103 -7.48 20.27 -13.47
N SER A 104 -6.52 19.46 -13.92
CA SER A 104 -5.20 19.36 -13.29
C SER A 104 -4.42 20.67 -13.35
N ALA A 105 -4.55 21.46 -14.42
CA ALA A 105 -3.87 22.76 -14.55
C ALA A 105 -4.31 23.78 -13.49
N ILE A 106 -5.56 23.73 -13.03
CA ILE A 106 -6.08 24.62 -11.98
C ILE A 106 -5.46 24.31 -10.61
N SER A 107 -4.76 23.18 -10.42
CA SER A 107 -3.99 22.94 -9.19
C SER A 107 -2.90 24.00 -8.96
N LEU A 108 -2.43 24.65 -10.02
CA LEU A 108 -1.43 25.74 -10.00
C LEU A 108 -2.06 27.13 -9.98
N ASP A 109 -3.38 27.24 -9.80
CA ASP A 109 -4.07 28.52 -9.79
C ASP A 109 -3.60 29.41 -8.63
N VAL A 110 -3.55 30.72 -8.83
CA VAL A 110 -3.21 31.68 -7.78
C VAL A 110 -4.28 31.69 -6.68
N GLU A 111 -5.55 31.52 -7.06
CA GLU A 111 -6.69 31.56 -6.15
C GLU A 111 -6.91 30.23 -5.43
N ARG A 112 -6.90 30.26 -4.10
CA ARG A 112 -7.07 29.08 -3.24
C ARG A 112 -8.36 28.32 -3.51
N ASP A 113 -9.46 29.03 -3.69
CA ASP A 113 -10.78 28.41 -3.89
C ASP A 113 -10.87 27.69 -5.24
N ALA A 114 -10.21 28.22 -6.28
CA ALA A 114 -10.12 27.55 -7.57
C ALA A 114 -9.32 26.24 -7.46
N ARG A 115 -8.17 26.25 -6.77
CA ARG A 115 -7.37 25.03 -6.50
C ARG A 115 -8.20 23.98 -5.76
N ARG A 116 -8.89 24.37 -4.69
CA ARG A 116 -9.72 23.46 -3.89
C ARG A 116 -10.88 22.86 -4.68
N GLU A 117 -11.56 23.65 -5.50
CA GLU A 117 -12.61 23.13 -6.38
C GLU A 117 -12.05 22.21 -7.46
N SER A 118 -10.82 22.45 -7.94
CA SER A 118 -10.14 21.52 -8.86
C SER A 118 -9.92 20.15 -8.20
N PHE A 119 -9.44 20.10 -6.95
CA PHE A 119 -9.24 18.83 -6.25
C PHE A 119 -10.54 18.06 -6.01
N LYS A 120 -11.63 18.76 -5.66
CA LYS A 120 -12.95 18.12 -5.55
C LYS A 120 -13.45 17.58 -6.90
N THR A 121 -13.19 18.30 -7.98
CA THR A 121 -13.57 17.88 -9.34
C THR A 121 -12.73 16.68 -9.78
N LEU A 122 -11.42 16.69 -9.48
CA LEU A 122 -10.53 15.56 -9.72
C LEU A 122 -10.98 14.33 -8.93
N SER A 123 -11.36 14.49 -7.66
CA SER A 123 -11.90 13.41 -6.83
C SER A 123 -13.18 12.80 -7.43
N SER A 124 -14.11 13.64 -7.90
CA SER A 124 -15.31 13.18 -8.60
C SER A 124 -14.99 12.45 -9.90
N LEU A 125 -13.96 12.90 -10.63
CA LEU A 125 -13.54 12.29 -11.89
C LEU A 125 -12.88 10.92 -11.64
N MET A 126 -11.96 10.83 -10.66
CA MET A 126 -11.28 9.58 -10.34
C MET A 126 -12.23 8.54 -9.74
N GLY A 127 -13.23 8.97 -8.95
CA GLY A 127 -14.26 8.06 -8.42
C GLY A 127 -15.26 7.55 -9.48
N HIS A 128 -15.33 8.21 -10.64
CA HIS A 128 -16.21 7.82 -11.74
C HIS A 128 -15.50 6.91 -12.77
N LEU A 129 -14.19 7.05 -12.94
CA LEU A 129 -13.40 6.33 -13.94
C LEU A 129 -12.76 5.06 -13.36
N SER A 130 -12.59 4.03 -14.19
CA SER A 130 -11.77 2.87 -13.82
C SER A 130 -10.28 3.23 -13.85
N VAL A 131 -9.46 2.48 -13.11
CA VAL A 131 -8.01 2.71 -13.02
C VAL A 131 -7.35 2.61 -14.41
N GLU A 132 -7.84 1.70 -15.27
CA GLU A 132 -7.36 1.48 -16.63
C GLU A 132 -7.66 2.67 -17.55
N ALA A 133 -8.78 3.35 -17.34
CA ALA A 133 -9.12 4.56 -18.10
C ALA A 133 -8.25 5.76 -17.70
N VAL A 134 -7.82 5.85 -16.43
CA VAL A 134 -6.96 6.93 -15.92
C VAL A 134 -5.50 6.71 -16.29
N ALA A 135 -5.03 5.45 -16.31
CA ALA A 135 -3.61 5.10 -16.47
C ALA A 135 -2.90 5.81 -17.66
N PRO A 136 -3.47 5.90 -18.88
CA PRO A 136 -2.82 6.57 -20.01
C PRO A 136 -2.57 8.07 -19.78
N PHE A 137 -3.40 8.72 -18.97
CA PHE A 137 -3.37 10.16 -18.73
C PHE A 137 -2.70 10.53 -17.40
N PHE A 138 -2.36 9.53 -16.57
CA PHE A 138 -1.82 9.77 -15.23
C PHE A 138 -0.52 10.59 -15.24
N HIS A 139 0.29 10.48 -16.29
CA HIS A 139 1.49 11.30 -16.47
C HIS A 139 1.20 12.81 -16.45
N ILE A 140 0.03 13.25 -16.94
CA ILE A 140 -0.43 14.65 -16.92
C ILE A 140 -0.70 15.07 -15.48
N ILE A 141 -1.51 14.29 -14.76
CA ILE A 141 -1.88 14.53 -13.36
C ILE A 141 -0.62 14.56 -12.48
N SER A 142 0.25 13.56 -12.63
CA SER A 142 1.53 13.47 -11.93
C SER A 142 2.45 14.65 -12.25
N SER A 143 2.47 15.16 -13.48
CA SER A 143 3.26 16.35 -13.82
C SER A 143 2.75 17.59 -13.10
N TYR A 144 1.45 17.85 -13.11
CA TYR A 144 0.88 19.00 -12.40
C TYR A 144 1.07 18.90 -10.89
N LEU A 145 0.92 17.71 -10.31
CA LEU A 145 1.21 17.49 -8.89
C LEU A 145 2.65 17.83 -8.55
N ARG A 146 3.62 17.33 -9.34
CA ARG A 146 5.04 17.60 -9.13
C ARG A 146 5.37 19.09 -9.29
N CYS A 147 4.79 19.75 -10.28
CA CYS A 147 4.91 21.20 -10.44
C CYS A 147 4.32 21.98 -9.25
N ALA A 148 3.21 21.51 -8.67
CA ALA A 148 2.59 22.13 -7.52
C ALA A 148 3.46 21.97 -6.25
N MET A 149 4.03 20.79 -6.04
CA MET A 149 4.95 20.50 -4.93
C MET A 149 6.24 21.32 -4.96
N THR A 150 6.75 21.63 -6.16
CA THR A 150 7.98 22.45 -6.34
C THR A 150 7.68 23.92 -6.66
N HIS A 151 6.41 24.34 -6.55
CA HIS A 151 6.00 25.68 -6.93
C HIS A 151 6.60 26.75 -6.03
N ILE A 152 6.95 27.93 -6.56
CA ILE A 152 7.61 28.99 -5.77
C ILE A 152 6.73 29.54 -4.62
N GLN A 153 5.40 29.45 -4.77
CA GLN A 153 4.44 29.93 -3.76
C GLN A 153 4.13 28.83 -2.74
N PRO A 154 4.43 29.03 -1.44
CA PRO A 154 4.23 28.00 -0.42
C PRO A 154 2.77 27.54 -0.26
N ASN A 155 1.81 28.44 -0.48
CA ASN A 155 0.38 28.10 -0.41
C ASN A 155 -0.04 27.08 -1.48
N ILE A 156 0.60 27.11 -2.67
CA ILE A 156 0.34 26.15 -3.73
C ILE A 156 0.98 24.80 -3.39
N GLN A 157 2.20 24.81 -2.82
CA GLN A 157 2.85 23.60 -2.32
C GLN A 157 2.01 22.91 -1.24
N GLU A 158 1.48 23.68 -0.27
CA GLU A 158 0.64 23.12 0.80
C GLU A 158 -0.66 22.52 0.25
N ASP A 159 -1.35 23.24 -0.66
CA ASP A 159 -2.57 22.74 -1.28
C ASP A 159 -2.31 21.53 -2.21
N ALA A 160 -1.09 21.38 -2.77
CA ALA A 160 -0.71 20.21 -3.56
C ALA A 160 -0.83 18.89 -2.78
N LEU A 161 -0.69 18.95 -1.45
CA LEU A 161 -0.92 17.79 -0.58
C LEU A 161 -2.37 17.30 -0.64
N MET A 162 -3.35 18.19 -0.86
CA MET A 162 -4.74 17.79 -1.06
C MET A 162 -4.94 17.09 -2.40
N MET A 163 -4.21 17.50 -3.44
CA MET A 163 -4.21 16.78 -4.71
C MET A 163 -3.63 15.38 -4.54
N LEU A 164 -2.53 15.23 -3.81
CA LEU A 164 -1.94 13.94 -3.48
C LEU A 164 -2.93 13.04 -2.71
N ASP A 165 -3.64 13.58 -1.72
CA ASP A 165 -4.67 12.85 -0.95
C ASP A 165 -5.74 12.26 -1.88
N VAL A 166 -6.21 13.03 -2.88
CA VAL A 166 -7.17 12.57 -3.88
C VAL A 166 -6.61 11.39 -4.69
N LEU A 167 -5.33 11.43 -5.08
CA LEU A 167 -4.72 10.35 -5.86
C LEU A 167 -4.50 9.09 -5.05
N LEU A 168 -4.05 9.22 -3.79
CA LEU A 168 -3.89 8.07 -2.89
C LEU A 168 -5.24 7.42 -2.56
N GLN A 169 -6.32 8.21 -2.48
CA GLN A 169 -7.67 7.70 -2.22
C GLN A 169 -8.26 6.90 -3.39
N HIS A 170 -8.10 7.38 -4.63
CA HIS A 170 -8.81 6.80 -5.78
C HIS A 170 -7.92 5.97 -6.72
N VAL A 171 -6.64 6.32 -6.86
CA VAL A 171 -5.71 5.66 -7.79
C VAL A 171 -4.34 5.35 -7.14
N PRO A 172 -4.31 4.72 -5.94
CA PRO A 172 -3.07 4.47 -5.19
C PRO A 172 -2.03 3.67 -6.00
N HIS A 173 -2.47 2.70 -6.80
CA HIS A 173 -1.60 1.90 -7.66
C HIS A 173 -0.79 2.76 -8.66
N LEU A 174 -1.43 3.75 -9.29
CA LEU A 174 -0.74 4.62 -10.26
C LEU A 174 0.28 5.54 -9.59
N VAL A 175 0.01 5.97 -8.35
CA VAL A 175 0.95 6.72 -7.51
C VAL A 175 2.17 5.85 -7.17
N ALA A 176 1.98 4.57 -6.82
CA ALA A 176 3.08 3.65 -6.54
C ALA A 176 4.00 3.44 -7.76
N VAL A 177 3.42 3.24 -8.94
CA VAL A 177 4.17 3.06 -10.20
C VAL A 177 5.06 4.27 -10.50
N HIS A 178 4.58 5.49 -10.20
CA HIS A 178 5.34 6.74 -10.43
C HIS A 178 6.00 7.28 -9.15
N SER A 179 6.16 6.44 -8.14
CA SER A 179 6.56 6.84 -6.79
C SER A 179 7.90 7.57 -6.77
N ALA A 180 8.91 7.11 -7.49
CA ALA A 180 10.26 7.68 -7.45
C ALA A 180 10.29 9.22 -7.55
N LYS A 181 9.62 9.79 -8.57
CA LYS A 181 9.58 11.24 -8.77
C LYS A 181 8.62 11.94 -7.82
N ILE A 182 7.45 11.34 -7.53
CA ILE A 182 6.46 11.96 -6.64
C ILE A 182 7.03 12.03 -5.21
N PHE A 183 7.65 10.95 -4.76
CA PHE A 183 8.23 10.80 -3.44
C PHE A 183 9.45 11.70 -3.26
N GLN A 184 10.34 11.79 -4.25
CA GLN A 184 11.44 12.74 -4.23
C GLN A 184 10.96 14.19 -4.06
N ASN A 185 10.01 14.65 -4.91
CA ASN A 185 9.47 16.01 -4.81
C ASN A 185 8.75 16.25 -3.48
N PHE A 186 8.02 15.24 -2.98
CA PHE A 186 7.39 15.32 -1.66
C PHE A 186 8.43 15.49 -0.56
N LEU A 187 9.49 14.66 -0.53
CA LEU A 187 10.56 14.74 0.46
C LEU A 187 11.29 16.09 0.41
N GLU A 188 11.61 16.60 -0.78
CA GLU A 188 12.23 17.92 -0.96
C GLU A 188 11.31 19.06 -0.49
N MET A 189 9.99 18.95 -0.70
CA MET A 189 9.03 19.94 -0.24
C MET A 189 8.92 19.97 1.29
N ILE A 190 8.89 18.79 1.93
CA ILE A 190 8.69 18.69 3.38
C ILE A 190 9.98 18.82 4.18
N SER A 191 11.16 18.79 3.55
CA SER A 191 12.45 18.83 4.24
C SER A 191 13.35 19.96 3.74
N ARG A 192 13.99 20.68 4.67
CA ARG A 192 15.03 21.67 4.38
C ARG A 192 16.37 21.18 4.92
N VAL A 193 17.44 21.39 4.15
CA VAL A 193 18.82 21.15 4.59
C VAL A 193 19.19 22.23 5.61
N ARG A 194 19.68 21.84 6.80
CA ARG A 194 20.25 22.79 7.78
C ARG A 194 21.56 23.35 7.22
N ALA A 195 21.75 24.67 7.30
CA ALA A 195 22.99 25.33 6.93
C ALA A 195 23.95 25.59 8.12
N ASP A 196 23.55 25.24 9.36
CA ASP A 196 24.31 25.58 10.57
C ASP A 196 25.02 24.36 11.21
N GLY A 197 26.34 24.32 11.04
CA GLY A 197 27.30 23.56 11.87
C GLY A 197 27.35 22.03 11.70
N ASP A 198 28.29 21.39 12.41
CA ASP A 198 28.78 19.98 12.38
C ASP A 198 27.73 18.83 12.38
N LYS A 199 26.43 19.15 12.32
CA LYS A 199 25.33 18.19 12.13
C LYS A 199 24.57 18.52 10.85
N ALA A 200 25.17 18.19 9.71
CA ALA A 200 24.50 18.22 8.42
C ALA A 200 23.28 17.27 8.48
N GLY A 201 22.07 17.82 8.53
CA GLY A 201 20.83 17.07 8.63
C GLY A 201 19.67 17.79 7.97
N ARG A 202 18.65 17.04 7.55
CA ARG A 202 17.40 17.61 7.04
C ARG A 202 16.40 17.81 8.18
N MET A 203 15.73 18.96 8.20
CA MET A 203 14.62 19.26 9.12
C MET A 203 13.31 19.35 8.38
N LEU A 204 12.22 19.02 9.08
CA LEU A 204 10.89 19.14 8.52
C LEU A 204 10.52 20.64 8.44
N THR A 205 10.23 21.13 7.23
CA THR A 205 9.96 22.54 6.92
C THR A 205 8.92 23.12 7.88
N VAL A 206 9.24 24.13 8.67
CA VAL A 206 8.27 24.70 9.61
C VAL A 206 7.19 25.48 8.85
N ASN A 207 5.94 25.02 8.98
CA ASN A 207 4.65 25.69 8.71
C ASN A 207 4.66 26.84 7.67
N MET A 208 4.18 26.55 6.46
CA MET A 208 4.27 27.44 5.28
C MET A 208 3.30 28.64 5.26
N GLY A 209 2.48 28.87 6.32
CA GLY A 209 1.80 30.17 6.46
C GLY A 209 0.41 30.28 7.10
N GLN A 210 0.07 29.64 8.25
CA GLN A 210 -0.84 30.14 9.33
C GLN A 210 -1.57 29.04 10.19
N ARG A 211 -2.08 29.47 11.37
CA ARG A 211 -3.16 28.94 12.27
C ARG A 211 -3.08 27.53 12.90
N GLN A 212 -2.29 26.58 12.42
CA GLN A 212 -2.13 25.26 13.08
C GLN A 212 -0.84 25.20 13.90
N THR A 213 -0.83 24.46 15.02
CA THR A 213 0.41 24.17 15.75
C THR A 213 1.36 23.37 14.85
N THR A 214 2.67 23.62 14.95
CA THR A 214 3.69 22.93 14.14
C THR A 214 3.55 21.40 14.23
N ILE A 215 3.18 20.90 15.41
CA ILE A 215 2.91 19.48 15.69
C ILE A 215 1.77 18.93 14.80
N LYS A 216 0.61 19.58 14.74
CA LYS A 216 -0.54 19.08 13.95
C LYS A 216 -0.27 19.06 12.45
N TRP A 217 0.45 20.06 11.96
CA TRP A 217 0.87 20.09 10.55
C TRP A 217 1.87 18.96 10.26
N ARG A 218 2.87 18.73 11.14
CA ARG A 218 3.82 17.62 11.03
C ARG A 218 3.13 16.26 11.01
N SER A 219 2.22 16.00 11.95
CA SER A 219 1.49 14.72 11.98
C SER A 219 0.72 14.48 10.68
N LYS A 220 0.10 15.50 10.09
CA LYS A 220 -0.60 15.39 8.80
C LYS A 220 0.34 15.11 7.62
N VAL A 221 1.52 15.71 7.62
CA VAL A 221 2.53 15.48 6.58
C VAL A 221 3.09 14.07 6.69
N LEU A 222 3.46 13.64 7.91
CA LEU A 222 3.96 12.30 8.17
C LEU A 222 2.89 11.23 7.89
N LEU A 223 1.61 11.51 8.14
CA LEU A 223 0.53 10.59 7.79
C LEU A 223 0.45 10.35 6.27
N ARG A 224 0.62 11.39 5.45
CA ARG A 224 0.68 11.23 3.99
C ARG A 224 1.90 10.44 3.55
N LEU A 225 3.05 10.72 4.15
CA LEU A 225 4.28 9.97 3.92
C LEU A 225 4.08 8.47 4.24
N GLN A 226 3.45 8.17 5.38
CA GLN A 226 3.09 6.82 5.80
C GLN A 226 2.20 6.14 4.74
N GLN A 227 1.14 6.81 4.29
CA GLN A 227 0.24 6.28 3.25
C GLN A 227 0.95 6.02 1.91
N MET A 228 1.83 6.93 1.48
CA MET A 228 2.62 6.76 0.26
C MET A 228 3.55 5.55 0.34
N LEU A 229 4.28 5.40 1.44
CA LEU A 229 5.20 4.27 1.65
C LEU A 229 4.44 2.95 1.75
N GLN A 230 3.32 2.92 2.47
CA GLN A 230 2.46 1.75 2.57
C GLN A 230 1.93 1.34 1.19
N THR A 231 1.43 2.30 0.42
CA THR A 231 0.94 2.07 -0.96
C THR A 231 2.04 1.51 -1.86
N LEU A 232 3.27 2.03 -1.73
CA LEU A 232 4.43 1.53 -2.47
C LEU A 232 4.80 0.10 -2.06
N ALA A 233 4.83 -0.19 -0.77
CA ALA A 233 5.14 -1.53 -0.26
C ALA A 233 4.09 -2.57 -0.70
N GLU A 234 2.81 -2.23 -0.62
CA GLU A 234 1.70 -3.08 -1.08
C GLU A 234 1.79 -3.35 -2.59
N HIS A 235 2.05 -2.32 -3.40
CA HIS A 235 2.24 -2.48 -4.85
C HIS A 235 3.41 -3.43 -5.17
N LYS A 236 4.57 -3.25 -4.52
CA LYS A 236 5.73 -4.14 -4.73
C LYS A 236 5.46 -5.58 -4.28
N ARG A 237 4.72 -5.80 -3.20
CA ARG A 237 4.29 -7.15 -2.76
C ARG A 237 3.36 -7.78 -3.80
N SER A 238 2.36 -7.05 -4.30
CA SER A 238 1.42 -7.53 -5.31
C SER A 238 2.14 -7.98 -6.59
N MET A 239 3.05 -7.16 -7.11
CA MET A 239 3.85 -7.49 -8.30
C MET A 239 4.62 -8.81 -8.13
N ARG A 240 5.10 -9.09 -6.93
CA ARG A 240 5.79 -10.35 -6.61
C ARG A 240 4.83 -11.54 -6.54
N GLU A 241 3.68 -11.37 -5.89
CA GLU A 241 2.66 -12.43 -5.84
C GLU A 241 2.22 -12.83 -7.24
N ASP A 242 1.99 -11.86 -8.11
CA ASP A 242 1.63 -12.12 -9.52
C ASP A 242 2.76 -12.81 -10.28
N ALA A 243 4.02 -12.40 -10.08
CA ALA A 243 5.18 -13.09 -10.66
C ALA A 243 5.30 -14.54 -10.18
N SER A 244 5.02 -14.81 -8.89
CA SER A 244 5.04 -16.17 -8.33
C SER A 244 3.88 -17.04 -8.80
N LYS A 245 2.67 -16.48 -8.96
CA LYS A 245 1.51 -17.17 -9.56
C LYS A 245 1.76 -17.49 -11.03
N ALA A 246 2.33 -16.54 -11.78
CA ALA A 246 2.74 -16.76 -13.17
C ALA A 246 3.83 -17.84 -13.28
N SER A 247 4.76 -17.90 -12.32
CA SER A 247 5.76 -18.96 -12.22
C SER A 247 5.15 -20.33 -11.90
N ASN A 248 4.17 -20.41 -11.00
CA ASN A 248 3.45 -21.65 -10.69
C ASN A 248 2.57 -22.15 -11.86
N ASN A 249 1.95 -21.24 -12.64
CA ASN A 249 1.27 -21.60 -13.89
C ASN A 249 2.25 -21.98 -15.01
N ASN A 250 3.51 -21.54 -14.92
CA ASN A 250 4.63 -22.00 -15.74
C ASN A 250 5.41 -23.17 -15.10
N SER A 251 4.82 -23.89 -14.13
CA SER A 251 5.08 -25.32 -14.11
C SER A 251 4.52 -25.84 -15.43
N LYS A 252 5.38 -25.97 -16.44
CA LYS A 252 5.04 -26.72 -17.65
C LYS A 252 4.57 -28.07 -17.12
N PHE A 253 3.26 -28.31 -17.10
CA PHE A 253 2.71 -29.63 -16.90
C PHE A 253 3.32 -30.45 -18.01
N VAL A 254 4.40 -31.18 -17.72
CA VAL A 254 4.98 -32.03 -18.73
C VAL A 254 4.03 -33.19 -18.85
N THR A 255 3.17 -33.11 -19.85
CA THR A 255 2.16 -34.12 -20.12
C THR A 255 2.92 -35.32 -20.66
N PHE A 256 3.18 -36.31 -19.81
CA PHE A 256 3.85 -37.53 -20.22
C PHE A 256 2.96 -38.27 -21.22
N SER A 257 3.46 -38.47 -22.44
CA SER A 257 2.75 -39.19 -23.49
C SER A 257 3.58 -40.41 -23.87
N THR A 258 3.04 -41.60 -23.59
CA THR A 258 3.67 -42.89 -23.91
C THR A 258 3.84 -43.14 -25.41
N LYS A 259 3.19 -42.35 -26.26
CA LYS A 259 3.20 -42.51 -27.72
C LYS A 259 4.24 -41.65 -28.45
N THR A 260 4.96 -40.79 -27.74
CA THR A 260 5.89 -39.82 -28.35
C THR A 260 7.16 -39.71 -27.52
N GLU A 261 8.33 -39.74 -28.16
CA GLU A 261 9.60 -39.49 -27.49
C GLU A 261 9.65 -38.04 -26.98
N GLN A 262 9.86 -37.90 -25.67
CA GLN A 262 9.89 -36.61 -24.99
C GLN A 262 11.29 -36.37 -24.44
N HIS A 263 11.87 -35.23 -24.81
CA HIS A 263 13.22 -34.85 -24.41
C HIS A 263 13.14 -33.88 -23.23
N TYR A 264 13.61 -34.34 -22.07
CA TYR A 264 13.61 -33.55 -20.84
C TYR A 264 15.01 -32.96 -20.62
N GLY A 265 15.08 -31.65 -20.41
CA GLY A 265 16.31 -30.99 -19.98
C GLY A 265 16.62 -31.38 -18.54
N VAL A 266 17.47 -32.37 -18.34
CA VAL A 266 17.99 -32.72 -17.02
C VAL A 266 18.87 -31.56 -16.56
N LYS A 267 18.52 -30.89 -15.46
CA LYS A 267 19.45 -29.96 -14.80
C LYS A 267 20.66 -30.77 -14.33
N ARG A 268 21.78 -30.65 -15.05
CA ARG A 268 23.05 -31.28 -14.68
C ARG A 268 23.49 -30.81 -13.29
N VAL A 269 24.03 -31.74 -12.52
CA VAL A 269 24.80 -31.45 -11.30
C VAL A 269 25.97 -30.56 -11.70
N PHE A 270 26.17 -29.49 -10.93
CA PHE A 270 27.20 -28.46 -11.12
C PHE A 270 28.58 -29.11 -11.34
N ALA A 271 29.22 -28.86 -12.50
CA ALA A 271 30.60 -29.26 -12.74
C ALA A 271 31.54 -28.11 -12.32
N PRO A 272 32.58 -28.33 -11.48
CA PRO A 272 33.28 -27.25 -10.78
C PRO A 272 34.11 -26.30 -11.65
N ASN A 273 34.42 -26.66 -12.91
CA ASN A 273 35.47 -25.99 -13.70
C ASN A 273 34.99 -25.40 -15.03
N GLN A 274 33.70 -25.11 -15.19
CA GLN A 274 33.21 -24.43 -16.39
C GLN A 274 32.91 -22.96 -16.05
N MET A 275 33.73 -22.04 -16.59
CA MET A 275 33.43 -20.61 -16.50
C MET A 275 32.18 -20.32 -17.32
N CYS A 276 31.04 -20.28 -16.66
CA CYS A 276 29.81 -19.76 -17.23
C CYS A 276 29.93 -18.24 -17.30
N ASP A 277 30.01 -17.69 -18.51
CA ASP A 277 29.85 -16.26 -18.70
C ASP A 277 28.39 -15.89 -18.40
N LEU A 278 28.16 -15.37 -17.19
CA LEU A 278 26.86 -14.95 -16.71
C LEU A 278 26.43 -13.59 -17.27
N SER A 279 27.28 -12.92 -18.07
CA SER A 279 26.97 -11.60 -18.62
C SER A 279 25.69 -11.59 -19.46
N SER A 280 25.34 -12.71 -20.12
CA SER A 280 24.08 -12.86 -20.86
C SER A 280 22.84 -13.11 -19.99
N ILE A 281 22.99 -13.52 -18.73
CA ILE A 281 21.88 -13.64 -17.77
C ILE A 281 21.60 -12.28 -17.10
N PHE A 282 22.65 -11.48 -16.88
CA PHE A 282 22.53 -10.15 -16.28
C PHE A 282 22.22 -9.04 -17.29
N ASN A 283 22.55 -9.23 -18.57
CA ASN A 283 22.14 -8.34 -19.65
C ASN A 283 20.90 -8.88 -20.37
N ARG A 284 19.71 -8.75 -19.75
CA ARG A 284 18.47 -8.80 -20.54
C ARG A 284 18.46 -7.61 -21.50
N SER A 285 18.87 -7.90 -22.73
CA SER A 285 18.39 -7.33 -24.00
C SER A 285 17.92 -5.87 -23.93
N LEU A 286 18.88 -4.98 -24.16
CA LEU A 286 18.70 -3.64 -24.71
C LEU A 286 17.84 -3.72 -25.98
N GLY A 287 16.54 -3.42 -25.88
CA GLY A 287 15.63 -3.58 -27.01
C GLY A 287 14.15 -3.28 -26.73
N SER A 288 13.84 -2.28 -25.91
CA SER A 288 12.50 -1.68 -25.86
C SER A 288 12.64 -0.23 -25.42
N SER A 289 12.94 0.63 -26.38
CA SER A 289 12.84 2.07 -26.21
C SER A 289 11.39 2.46 -25.87
N THR A 290 11.28 3.31 -24.85
CA THR A 290 10.10 4.14 -24.52
C THR A 290 8.86 3.43 -23.98
N LEU A 291 8.91 3.02 -22.71
CA LEU A 291 7.82 3.25 -21.74
C LEU A 291 8.44 3.33 -20.34
N SER A 292 8.10 4.40 -19.63
CA SER A 292 8.60 4.81 -18.32
C SER A 292 8.36 3.76 -17.23
N GLY A 293 9.41 3.34 -16.51
CA GLY A 293 9.25 2.63 -15.24
C GLY A 293 10.45 1.83 -14.71
N GLU A 294 11.38 1.39 -15.54
CA GLU A 294 12.46 0.49 -15.07
C GLU A 294 13.65 1.29 -14.52
N ILE A 295 13.61 1.55 -13.21
CA ILE A 295 14.78 1.92 -12.41
C ILE A 295 15.71 0.69 -12.39
N SER A 296 16.99 0.88 -12.71
CA SER A 296 17.96 -0.22 -12.63
C SER A 296 18.11 -0.70 -11.18
N ILE A 297 18.35 -1.99 -10.97
CA ILE A 297 18.46 -2.59 -9.61
C ILE A 297 19.49 -1.86 -8.73
N SER A 298 20.56 -1.33 -9.35
CA SER A 298 21.58 -0.52 -8.67
C SER A 298 21.10 0.87 -8.23
N ASP A 299 20.11 1.45 -8.91
CA ASP A 299 19.56 2.77 -8.58
C ASP A 299 18.48 2.65 -7.48
N GLU A 300 17.78 1.52 -7.41
CA GLU A 300 16.79 1.26 -6.36
C GLU A 300 17.40 1.13 -4.96
N SER A 301 18.56 0.48 -4.81
CA SER A 301 19.25 0.39 -3.52
C SER A 301 19.70 1.76 -3.01
N GLY A 302 20.26 2.59 -3.90
CA GLY A 302 20.63 3.97 -3.61
C GLY A 302 19.42 4.82 -3.24
N GLN A 303 18.30 4.64 -3.93
CA GLN A 303 17.05 5.31 -3.63
C GLN A 303 16.48 4.94 -2.26
N LEU A 304 16.42 3.66 -1.90
CA LEU A 304 15.95 3.20 -0.58
C LEU A 304 16.87 3.71 0.54
N ARG A 305 18.18 3.63 0.34
CA ARG A 305 19.16 4.18 1.27
C ARG A 305 18.94 5.68 1.47
N SER A 306 18.78 6.42 0.38
CA SER A 306 18.44 7.85 0.42
C SER A 306 17.14 8.09 1.20
N TYR A 307 16.09 7.29 1.03
CA TYR A 307 14.88 7.44 1.83
C TYR A 307 15.14 7.29 3.33
N VAL A 308 15.91 6.29 3.74
CA VAL A 308 16.27 6.09 5.15
C VAL A 308 17.09 7.26 5.69
N GLU A 309 18.14 7.67 4.98
CA GLU A 309 19.03 8.77 5.37
C GLU A 309 18.27 10.09 5.53
N HIS A 310 17.28 10.34 4.67
CA HIS A 310 16.44 11.54 4.75
C HIS A 310 15.35 11.46 5.82
N LEU A 311 14.71 10.29 6.00
CA LEU A 311 13.53 10.17 6.85
C LEU A 311 13.86 9.92 8.31
N MET A 312 14.85 9.07 8.62
CA MET A 312 15.13 8.71 10.01
C MET A 312 15.41 9.93 10.91
N PRO A 313 16.23 10.91 10.51
CA PRO A 313 16.42 12.13 11.31
C PRO A 313 15.12 12.92 11.51
N LEU A 314 14.30 13.07 10.46
CA LEU A 314 13.03 13.80 10.50
C LEU A 314 12.02 13.15 11.46
N LEU A 315 11.96 11.83 11.46
CA LEU A 315 11.09 11.03 12.32
C LEU A 315 11.51 11.16 13.78
N LEU A 316 12.81 11.08 14.05
CA LEU A 316 13.37 11.23 15.38
C LEU A 316 13.12 12.64 15.91
N GLU A 317 13.37 13.69 15.12
CA GLU A 317 13.08 15.08 15.52
C GLU A 317 11.59 15.28 15.83
N SER A 318 10.71 14.74 14.99
CA SER A 318 9.26 14.83 15.18
C SER A 318 8.81 14.12 16.45
N TRP A 319 9.46 13.01 16.81
CA TRP A 319 9.22 12.31 18.07
C TRP A 319 9.79 13.07 19.28
N LEU A 320 11.02 13.56 19.19
CA LEU A 320 11.71 14.31 20.25
C LEU A 320 10.95 15.58 20.66
N GLU A 321 10.21 16.20 19.73
CA GLU A 321 9.40 17.39 19.99
C GLU A 321 8.16 17.09 20.86
N VAL A 322 7.54 15.92 20.70
CA VAL A 322 6.28 15.57 21.37
C VAL A 322 6.46 14.62 22.56
N ARG A 323 7.60 13.95 22.67
CA ARG A 323 7.85 13.02 23.77
C ARG A 323 7.89 13.75 25.11
N PRO A 324 7.41 13.15 26.20
CA PRO A 324 7.55 13.71 27.54
C PRO A 324 9.03 14.01 27.85
N GLN A 325 9.34 15.24 28.25
CA GLN A 325 10.69 15.62 28.65
C GLN A 325 10.91 15.29 30.12
N HIS A 326 12.13 14.85 30.47
CA HIS A 326 12.51 14.54 31.85
C HIS A 326 12.27 15.76 32.76
N VAL A 327 11.24 15.69 33.61
CA VAL A 327 11.09 16.62 34.72
C VAL A 327 11.76 15.96 35.91
N SER A 328 13.00 16.38 36.19
CA SER A 328 13.77 15.93 37.35
C SER A 328 12.92 16.05 38.63
N GLY A 329 12.45 14.92 39.17
CA GLY A 329 11.74 14.89 40.46
C GLY A 329 10.54 13.94 40.60
N SER A 330 10.08 13.24 39.54
CA SER A 330 8.97 12.28 39.67
C SER A 330 9.19 11.04 38.80
N GLY A 331 9.64 9.94 39.41
CA GLY A 331 10.09 8.72 38.75
C GLY A 331 9.03 7.86 38.04
N THR A 332 7.92 8.43 37.56
CA THR A 332 6.85 7.68 36.87
C THR A 332 6.12 8.43 35.73
N ILE A 333 6.55 9.64 35.34
CA ILE A 333 5.81 10.46 34.34
C ILE A 333 6.26 10.19 32.89
N GLU A 334 7.37 9.50 32.68
CA GLU A 334 8.02 9.37 31.35
C GLU A 334 7.28 8.47 30.36
N THR A 335 6.42 7.56 30.84
CA THR A 335 5.67 6.61 30.00
C THR A 335 4.32 7.17 29.54
N LEU A 336 3.83 8.28 30.13
CA LEU A 336 2.51 8.83 29.87
C LEU A 336 2.51 9.81 28.69
N LEU A 337 1.81 9.44 27.62
CA LEU A 337 1.70 10.21 26.39
C LEU A 337 0.39 11.00 26.32
N THR A 338 0.47 12.21 25.76
CA THR A 338 -0.71 12.95 25.28
C THR A 338 -1.27 12.28 24.01
N LEU A 339 -2.50 12.58 23.64
CA LEU A 339 -3.10 12.06 22.40
C LEU A 339 -2.26 12.40 21.17
N ASP A 340 -1.80 13.66 21.05
CA ASP A 340 -0.97 14.11 19.93
C ASP A 340 0.40 13.38 19.89
N ALA A 341 1.00 13.11 21.05
CA ALA A 341 2.25 12.34 21.15
C ALA A 341 2.04 10.86 20.77
N ALA A 342 0.94 10.24 21.21
CA ALA A 342 0.60 8.86 20.89
C ALA A 342 0.33 8.67 19.38
N ILE A 343 -0.37 9.62 18.74
CA ILE A 343 -0.60 9.62 17.29
C ILE A 343 0.72 9.79 16.54
N THR A 344 1.55 10.73 16.96
CA THR A 344 2.86 10.99 16.31
C THR A 344 3.78 9.77 16.44
N LEU A 345 3.84 9.14 17.61
CA LEU A 345 4.58 7.90 17.83
C LEU A 345 4.11 6.79 16.90
N LYS A 346 2.79 6.59 16.78
CA LYS A 346 2.21 5.61 15.86
C LYS A 346 2.68 5.83 14.42
N ILE A 347 2.52 7.05 13.91
CA ILE A 347 2.90 7.40 12.54
C ILE A 347 4.40 7.19 12.32
N VAL A 348 5.24 7.62 13.27
CA VAL A 348 6.70 7.45 13.19
C VAL A 348 7.07 5.97 13.08
N LEU A 349 6.53 5.12 13.95
CA LEU A 349 6.82 3.70 13.96
C LEU A 349 6.33 3.00 12.69
N GLU A 350 5.15 3.36 12.18
CA GLU A 350 4.61 2.82 10.92
C GLU A 350 5.46 3.22 9.71
N ILE A 351 6.05 4.42 9.70
CA ILE A 351 6.99 4.82 8.64
C ILE A 351 8.26 3.97 8.71
N ILE A 352 8.83 3.77 9.90
CA ILE A 352 10.02 2.92 10.09
C ILE A 352 9.72 1.47 9.67
N GLU A 353 8.55 0.94 10.03
CA GLU A 353 8.07 -0.39 9.61
C GLU A 353 7.95 -0.50 8.09
N ASN A 354 7.38 0.51 7.41
CA ASN A 354 7.28 0.52 5.96
C ASN A 354 8.66 0.60 5.27
N LEU A 355 9.61 1.36 5.82
CA LEU A 355 10.99 1.40 5.32
C LEU A 355 11.64 0.02 5.43
N TRP A 356 11.49 -0.65 6.58
CA TRP A 356 11.94 -2.03 6.77
C TRP A 356 11.32 -2.97 5.74
N SER A 357 10.00 -2.90 5.53
CA SER A 357 9.35 -3.75 4.55
C SER A 357 9.84 -3.50 3.12
N LEU A 358 10.11 -2.26 2.74
CA LEU A 358 10.61 -1.95 1.40
C LEU A 358 12.02 -2.51 1.19
N ILE A 359 12.88 -2.41 2.21
CA ILE A 359 14.21 -3.04 2.21
C ILE A 359 14.07 -4.54 2.08
N GLU A 360 13.25 -5.20 2.91
CA GLU A 360 13.05 -6.66 2.84
C GLU A 360 12.54 -7.14 1.49
N ILE A 361 11.60 -6.41 0.86
CA ILE A 361 11.09 -6.75 -0.47
C ILE A 361 12.22 -6.67 -1.51
N TYR A 362 13.03 -5.62 -1.48
CA TYR A 362 14.17 -5.44 -2.38
C TYR A 362 15.24 -6.53 -2.15
N GLU A 363 15.59 -6.78 -0.89
CA GLU A 363 16.59 -7.78 -0.50
C GLU A 363 16.19 -9.19 -0.92
N GLN A 364 14.90 -9.53 -0.83
CA GLN A 364 14.37 -10.80 -1.33
C GLN A 364 14.44 -10.92 -2.87
N GLN A 365 14.42 -9.81 -3.61
CA GLN A 365 14.55 -9.81 -5.07
C GLN A 365 16.02 -9.99 -5.50
N VAL A 366 16.95 -9.35 -4.79
CA VAL A 366 18.39 -9.37 -5.11
C VAL A 366 19.12 -10.52 -4.41
N ASN A 367 18.49 -11.15 -3.41
CA ASN A 367 19.07 -12.18 -2.55
C ASN A 367 20.35 -11.70 -1.82
N ASN A 368 20.26 -10.51 -1.23
CA ASN A 368 21.34 -9.85 -0.48
C ASN A 368 20.75 -9.14 0.76
N HIS A 369 21.52 -9.04 1.85
CA HIS A 369 21.14 -8.42 3.12
C HIS A 369 21.94 -7.14 3.48
N ASP A 370 22.71 -6.56 2.54
CA ASP A 370 23.58 -5.42 2.82
C ASP A 370 22.82 -4.18 3.34
N LEU A 371 21.62 -3.88 2.81
CA LEU A 371 20.86 -2.69 3.21
C LEU A 371 20.30 -2.82 4.62
N SER A 372 19.81 -4.01 4.99
CA SER A 372 19.31 -4.30 6.33
C SER A 372 20.43 -4.30 7.36
N ILE A 373 21.61 -4.85 7.03
CA ILE A 373 22.80 -4.78 7.89
C ILE A 373 23.21 -3.31 8.09
N TRP A 374 23.36 -2.55 7.01
CA TRP A 374 23.67 -1.12 7.09
C TRP A 374 22.63 -0.35 7.92
N PHE A 375 21.34 -0.64 7.74
CA PHE A 375 20.28 0.06 8.47
C PHE A 375 20.34 -0.23 9.98
N LYS A 376 20.68 -1.46 10.37
CA LYS A 376 20.93 -1.83 11.77
C LYS A 376 22.12 -1.07 12.34
N ASP A 377 23.26 -1.13 11.67
CA ASP A 377 24.52 -0.53 12.14
C ASP A 377 24.39 0.98 12.37
N GLN A 378 23.60 1.68 11.54
CA GLN A 378 23.43 3.12 11.64
C GLN A 378 22.41 3.56 12.69
N TYR A 379 21.34 2.79 12.90
CA TYR A 379 20.17 3.28 13.64
C TYR A 379 19.71 2.40 14.80
N ALA A 380 20.27 1.22 15.05
CA ALA A 380 19.85 0.36 16.17
C ALA A 380 20.00 1.07 17.53
N ASP A 381 21.18 1.60 17.84
CA ASP A 381 21.43 2.32 19.11
C ASP A 381 20.62 3.60 19.22
N VAL A 382 20.49 4.33 18.10
CA VAL A 382 19.67 5.53 18.04
C VAL A 382 18.20 5.20 18.32
N PHE A 383 17.68 4.11 17.76
CA PHE A 383 16.34 3.61 18.00
C PHE A 383 16.17 3.26 19.49
N ALA A 384 17.09 2.50 20.06
CA ALA A 384 17.01 2.10 21.46
C ALA A 384 17.05 3.30 22.44
N ALA A 385 17.93 4.27 22.21
CA ALA A 385 18.00 5.48 23.02
C ALA A 385 16.71 6.33 22.97
N ASN A 386 16.00 6.33 21.84
CA ASN A 386 14.84 7.21 21.65
C ASN A 386 13.49 6.56 21.97
N PHE A 387 13.36 5.24 21.83
CA PHE A 387 12.09 4.51 21.98
C PHE A 387 12.11 3.46 23.11
N LEU A 388 13.28 3.05 23.61
CA LEU A 388 13.41 1.90 24.53
C LEU A 388 14.06 2.21 25.88
N GLN A 389 14.55 3.44 26.15
CA GLN A 389 15.39 3.71 27.32
C GLN A 389 14.70 3.46 28.67
N ASP A 390 13.75 4.32 29.08
CA ASP A 390 12.99 4.20 30.36
C ASP A 390 11.46 4.31 30.16
N SER A 391 11.01 4.50 28.92
CA SER A 391 9.63 4.88 28.60
C SER A 391 8.75 3.73 28.09
N TYR A 392 9.29 2.51 27.96
CA TYR A 392 8.55 1.34 27.47
C TYR A 392 8.01 0.49 28.63
N PRO A 393 6.73 0.06 28.63
CA PRO A 393 5.70 0.36 27.62
C PRO A 393 5.05 1.73 27.83
N TYR A 394 4.75 2.42 26.73
CA TYR A 394 4.03 3.70 26.74
C TYR A 394 2.54 3.51 27.11
N GLN A 395 1.98 4.51 27.77
CA GLN A 395 0.56 4.57 28.17
C GLN A 395 -0.03 5.94 27.79
N GLN A 396 -1.31 6.00 27.42
CA GLN A 396 -1.95 7.28 27.09
C GLN A 396 -2.67 7.87 28.30
N MET A 397 -2.54 9.18 28.50
CA MET A 397 -3.31 9.94 29.50
C MET A 397 -4.81 9.90 29.15
N ILE A 398 -5.65 9.43 30.09
CA ILE A 398 -7.11 9.50 29.98
C ILE A 398 -7.59 10.78 30.67
N PHE A 399 -8.38 11.59 29.98
CA PHE A 399 -9.16 12.68 30.59
C PHE A 399 -10.63 12.25 30.60
N GLU A 400 -11.20 12.00 31.77
CA GLU A 400 -12.66 11.89 31.91
C GLU A 400 -13.25 13.30 31.99
N GLU A 401 -14.10 13.65 31.01
CA GLU A 401 -14.99 14.80 31.13
C GLU A 401 -16.11 14.45 32.11
N ASN A 402 -15.93 14.79 33.39
CA ASN A 402 -17.08 14.82 34.30
C ASN A 402 -17.92 16.06 33.97
N ASP A 403 -19.14 15.82 33.52
CA ASP A 403 -20.21 16.82 33.49
C ASP A 403 -20.34 17.48 34.87
N GLY A 404 -20.14 18.81 34.90
CA GLY A 404 -20.46 19.65 36.05
C GLY A 404 -19.32 19.89 37.05
N ILE A 405 -18.81 21.13 37.00
CA ILE A 405 -18.12 21.86 38.09
C ILE A 405 -16.74 21.32 38.50
N ALA A 406 -15.73 21.91 37.86
CA ALA A 406 -14.40 22.25 38.36
C ALA A 406 -13.88 21.51 39.62
N LYS A 407 -13.05 20.49 39.37
CA LYS A 407 -11.75 20.27 40.03
C LYS A 407 -10.92 19.32 39.17
N ARG A 408 -9.89 19.85 38.48
CA ARG A 408 -8.86 19.05 37.80
C ARG A 408 -8.12 18.20 38.84
N LYS A 409 -8.58 16.98 39.10
CA LYS A 409 -7.84 15.99 39.87
C LYS A 409 -7.29 14.94 38.91
N HIS A 410 -5.97 14.87 38.82
CA HIS A 410 -5.26 13.77 38.20
C HIS A 410 -5.49 12.51 39.03
N LYS A 411 -6.30 11.57 38.55
CA LYS A 411 -6.40 10.25 39.17
C LYS A 411 -5.33 9.36 38.54
N LYS A 412 -4.35 8.92 39.34
CA LYS A 412 -3.50 7.77 38.98
C LYS A 412 -4.45 6.58 38.82
N SER A 413 -4.63 6.07 37.61
CA SER A 413 -5.20 4.73 37.43
C SER A 413 -4.16 3.73 37.93
N SER A 414 -4.33 3.28 39.17
CA SER A 414 -3.71 2.07 39.66
C SER A 414 -4.15 0.90 38.77
N THR A 415 -3.19 0.26 38.11
CA THR A 415 -3.26 -1.16 37.69
C THR A 415 -4.46 -1.64 36.88
N ASP A 416 -5.07 -0.80 36.06
CA ASP A 416 -5.90 -1.26 34.94
C ASP A 416 -5.52 -0.53 33.65
N MET A 417 -5.27 -1.32 32.61
CA MET A 417 -4.65 -0.88 31.35
C MET A 417 -5.56 0.11 30.62
N SER A 418 -5.20 1.40 30.64
CA SER A 418 -5.73 2.41 29.71
C SER A 418 -5.48 1.97 28.26
N PRO A 419 -6.51 1.77 27.43
CA PRO A 419 -6.39 1.06 26.15
C PRO A 419 -6.15 2.03 24.99
N HIS A 420 -4.93 2.54 24.80
CA HIS A 420 -4.68 3.34 23.58
C HIS A 420 -3.28 3.23 22.94
N CYS A 421 -2.24 2.74 23.65
CA CYS A 421 -0.89 2.62 23.09
C CYS A 421 -0.47 1.20 22.67
N PHE A 422 -1.42 0.25 22.55
CA PHE A 422 -1.11 -1.15 22.24
C PHE A 422 -0.37 -1.28 20.90
N GLN A 423 -0.89 -0.64 19.86
CA GLN A 423 -0.30 -0.67 18.52
C GLN A 423 1.16 -0.20 18.54
N GLN A 424 1.42 0.95 19.17
CA GLN A 424 2.74 1.56 19.27
C GLN A 424 3.72 0.65 20.01
N ASN A 425 3.35 0.14 21.18
CA ASN A 425 4.22 -0.74 21.96
C ASN A 425 4.51 -2.06 21.24
N ILE A 426 3.51 -2.63 20.56
CA ILE A 426 3.70 -3.86 19.78
C ILE A 426 4.60 -3.61 18.56
N THR A 427 4.43 -2.49 17.86
CA THR A 427 5.32 -2.13 16.74
C THR A 427 6.75 -1.87 17.23
N ILE A 428 6.94 -1.26 18.40
CA ILE A 428 8.26 -1.12 19.03
C ILE A 428 8.88 -2.49 19.29
N ALA A 429 8.13 -3.45 19.84
CA ALA A 429 8.59 -4.82 20.06
C ALA A 429 9.03 -5.50 18.76
N TYR A 430 8.23 -5.36 17.70
CA TYR A 430 8.56 -5.86 16.37
C TYR A 430 9.86 -5.22 15.82
N LEU A 431 9.96 -3.90 15.83
CA LEU A 431 11.13 -3.17 15.32
C LEU A 431 12.39 -3.47 16.13
N MET A 432 12.26 -3.63 17.45
CA MET A 432 13.38 -4.05 18.30
C MET A 432 13.96 -5.39 17.85
N CYS A 433 13.13 -6.36 17.48
CA CYS A 433 13.60 -7.64 16.93
C CYS A 433 14.31 -7.47 15.59
N ARG A 434 13.81 -6.58 14.72
CA ARG A 434 14.44 -6.30 13.42
C ARG A 434 15.83 -5.68 13.60
N PHE A 435 15.93 -4.64 14.43
CA PHE A 435 17.19 -3.94 14.69
C PHE A 435 18.25 -4.81 15.38
N TYR A 436 17.85 -5.65 16.34
CA TYR A 436 18.77 -6.43 17.17
C TYR A 436 18.85 -7.92 16.82
N SER A 437 18.34 -8.36 15.66
CA SER A 437 18.26 -9.79 15.28
C SER A 437 19.56 -10.60 15.39
N ASN A 438 20.73 -9.95 15.30
CA ASN A 438 22.03 -10.61 15.45
C ASN A 438 22.71 -10.33 16.81
N ASN A 439 22.23 -9.33 17.56
CA ASN A 439 22.85 -8.80 18.78
C ASN A 439 21.85 -8.68 19.94
N LEU A 440 20.96 -9.67 20.11
CA LEU A 440 19.92 -9.62 21.15
C LEU A 440 20.49 -9.49 22.57
N ASN A 441 21.72 -9.99 22.77
CA ASN A 441 22.45 -9.94 24.04
C ASN A 441 22.63 -8.51 24.57
N GLU A 442 22.80 -7.54 23.69
CA GLU A 442 23.05 -6.13 24.05
C GLU A 442 21.85 -5.50 24.78
N GLN A 443 20.65 -6.01 24.53
CA GLN A 443 19.39 -5.45 25.05
C GLN A 443 18.55 -6.47 25.82
N SER A 444 19.21 -7.48 26.41
CA SER A 444 18.57 -8.62 27.10
C SER A 444 17.50 -8.20 28.12
N THR A 445 17.79 -7.26 29.02
CA THR A 445 16.81 -6.79 30.03
C THR A 445 15.55 -6.19 29.41
N ARG A 446 15.68 -5.51 28.27
CA ARG A 446 14.57 -4.90 27.53
C ARG A 446 13.73 -5.95 26.80
N PHE A 447 14.36 -6.99 26.26
CA PHE A 447 13.64 -8.12 25.66
C PHE A 447 12.76 -8.84 26.68
N ILE A 448 13.19 -8.99 27.94
CA ILE A 448 12.33 -9.50 29.02
C ILE A 448 11.06 -8.64 29.18
N ALA A 449 11.21 -7.31 29.21
CA ALA A 449 10.08 -6.40 29.35
C ALA A 449 9.11 -6.52 28.15
N VAL A 450 9.63 -6.65 26.93
CA VAL A 450 8.85 -6.89 25.72
C VAL A 450 8.08 -8.21 25.80
N LEU A 451 8.74 -9.31 26.15
CA LEU A 451 8.12 -10.63 26.26
C LEU A 451 6.99 -10.64 27.32
N LYS A 452 7.24 -10.03 28.49
CA LYS A 452 6.23 -9.91 29.56
C LYS A 452 5.05 -9.04 29.12
N TYR A 453 5.31 -7.93 28.43
CA TYR A 453 4.26 -7.06 27.92
C TYR A 453 3.38 -7.77 26.89
N LEU A 454 3.98 -8.42 25.88
CA LEU A 454 3.22 -9.14 24.87
C LEU A 454 2.45 -10.32 25.44
N THR A 455 3.02 -11.04 26.42
CA THR A 455 2.30 -12.09 27.16
C THR A 455 1.04 -11.54 27.81
N LYS A 456 1.13 -10.37 28.46
CA LYS A 456 -0.03 -9.69 29.05
C LYS A 456 -1.06 -9.32 28.00
N ILE A 457 -0.63 -8.77 26.86
CA ILE A 457 -1.52 -8.41 25.75
C ILE A 457 -2.25 -9.63 25.21
N VAL A 458 -1.54 -10.70 24.87
CA VAL A 458 -2.12 -11.96 24.35
C VAL A 458 -3.16 -12.54 25.33
N ASN A 459 -2.89 -12.50 26.63
CA ASN A 459 -3.85 -12.96 27.63
C ASN A 459 -5.10 -12.06 27.71
N SER A 460 -4.94 -10.75 27.54
CA SER A 460 -6.03 -9.76 27.57
C SER A 460 -6.87 -9.66 26.31
N ILE A 461 -6.52 -10.37 25.22
CA ILE A 461 -7.33 -10.37 23.99
C ILE A 461 -8.74 -10.84 24.33
N SER A 462 -9.71 -10.00 23.98
CA SER A 462 -11.13 -10.27 24.09
C SER A 462 -11.80 -10.15 22.72
N SER A 463 -12.75 -11.02 22.44
CA SER A 463 -13.44 -11.11 21.14
C SER A 463 -14.41 -9.94 20.87
N ASN A 464 -14.67 -9.09 21.86
CA ASN A 464 -15.72 -8.07 21.81
C ASN A 464 -15.21 -6.65 21.44
N ASN A 465 -13.89 -6.44 21.33
CA ASN A 465 -13.30 -5.13 21.05
C ASN A 465 -12.73 -5.06 19.62
N SER A 466 -12.77 -3.88 18.99
CA SER A 466 -12.05 -3.59 17.75
C SER A 466 -10.54 -3.67 18.01
N ASN A 467 -9.94 -4.82 17.71
CA ASN A 467 -8.55 -5.10 18.00
C ASN A 467 -7.65 -4.75 16.80
N ASP A 468 -7.57 -3.48 16.44
CA ASP A 468 -6.77 -2.98 15.30
C ASP A 468 -5.28 -3.36 15.42
N TYR A 469 -4.81 -3.59 16.65
CA TYR A 469 -3.43 -3.95 16.96
C TYR A 469 -3.05 -5.41 16.68
N LEU A 470 -4.01 -6.28 16.35
CA LEU A 470 -3.74 -7.71 16.14
C LEU A 470 -2.83 -7.97 14.95
N ARG A 471 -2.91 -7.14 13.90
CA ARG A 471 -2.02 -7.28 12.72
C ARG A 471 -0.56 -7.09 13.11
N SER A 472 -0.26 -6.04 13.86
CA SER A 472 1.08 -5.80 14.38
C SER A 472 1.49 -6.83 15.44
N LEU A 473 0.53 -7.35 16.21
CA LEU A 473 0.81 -8.43 17.17
C LEU A 473 1.30 -9.69 16.46
N VAL A 474 0.67 -10.09 15.35
CA VAL A 474 1.12 -11.24 14.56
C VAL A 474 2.54 -11.04 14.04
N LEU A 475 2.88 -9.83 13.57
CA LEU A 475 4.23 -9.52 13.10
C LEU A 475 5.26 -9.59 14.24
N ALA A 476 4.92 -9.03 15.41
CA ALA A 476 5.78 -9.11 16.60
C ALA A 476 5.97 -10.55 17.07
N LEU A 477 4.89 -11.34 17.14
CA LEU A 477 4.96 -12.76 17.52
C LEU A 477 5.78 -13.57 16.52
N ARG A 478 5.68 -13.30 15.21
CA ARG A 478 6.52 -13.93 14.19
C ARG A 478 8.00 -13.60 14.38
N ALA A 479 8.31 -12.33 14.58
CA ALA A 479 9.70 -11.89 14.79
C ALA A 479 10.31 -12.49 16.07
N LEU A 480 9.55 -12.56 17.16
CA LEU A 480 10.02 -13.09 18.45
C LEU A 480 10.06 -14.63 18.49
N LEU A 481 8.97 -15.30 18.12
CA LEU A 481 8.84 -16.73 18.35
C LEU A 481 9.47 -17.59 17.24
N LEU A 482 9.48 -17.10 15.99
CA LEU A 482 10.02 -17.83 14.84
C LEU A 482 11.38 -17.29 14.42
N GLU A 483 11.49 -16.02 14.05
CA GLU A 483 12.71 -15.48 13.43
C GLU A 483 13.88 -15.37 14.42
N ASN A 484 13.62 -14.92 15.65
CA ASN A 484 14.62 -14.80 16.72
C ASN A 484 14.41 -15.82 17.86
N GLY A 485 13.57 -16.83 17.64
CA GLY A 485 13.10 -17.73 18.69
C GLY A 485 14.21 -18.55 19.34
N LEU A 486 15.18 -19.04 18.55
CA LEU A 486 16.32 -19.81 19.08
C LEU A 486 17.16 -18.96 20.04
N THR A 487 17.58 -17.77 19.61
CA THR A 487 18.40 -16.85 20.39
C THR A 487 17.68 -16.37 21.65
N LEU A 488 16.37 -16.10 21.55
CA LEU A 488 15.55 -15.72 22.70
C LEU A 488 15.33 -16.87 23.70
N LEU A 489 15.26 -18.12 23.23
CA LEU A 489 15.22 -19.28 24.12
C LEU A 489 16.54 -19.50 24.86
N GLU A 490 17.67 -19.16 24.25
CA GLU A 490 18.98 -19.22 24.91
C GLU A 490 19.11 -18.15 26.01
N LEU A 491 18.58 -16.94 25.77
CA LEU A 491 18.68 -15.82 26.73
C LEU A 491 17.57 -15.80 27.79
N HIS A 492 16.33 -16.04 27.37
CA HIS A 492 15.09 -15.84 28.15
C HIS A 492 14.12 -17.00 27.93
N LYS A 493 14.59 -18.22 28.25
CA LYS A 493 13.86 -19.48 28.02
C LYS A 493 12.43 -19.45 28.57
N ASP A 494 12.25 -19.05 29.83
CA ASP A 494 10.97 -19.15 30.52
C ASP A 494 9.95 -18.14 29.96
N GLU A 495 10.32 -16.86 29.84
CA GLU A 495 9.44 -15.84 29.26
C GLU A 495 9.06 -16.13 27.81
N THR A 496 10.00 -16.64 27.01
CA THR A 496 9.75 -16.96 25.60
C THR A 496 8.79 -18.16 25.47
N LYS A 497 8.96 -19.20 26.30
CA LYS A 497 8.02 -20.34 26.37
C LYS A 497 6.64 -19.92 26.87
N ILE A 498 6.56 -19.04 27.86
CA ILE A 498 5.28 -18.52 28.36
C ILE A 498 4.54 -17.77 27.24
N LEU A 499 5.23 -16.94 26.47
CA LEU A 499 4.62 -16.22 25.35
C LEU A 499 4.08 -17.20 24.28
N LEU A 500 4.83 -18.25 23.96
CA LEU A 500 4.37 -19.31 23.04
C LEU A 500 3.11 -19.99 23.57
N ARG A 501 3.12 -20.47 24.82
CA ARG A 501 1.97 -21.13 25.46
C ARG A 501 0.73 -20.24 25.47
N CYS A 502 0.89 -18.97 25.83
CA CYS A 502 -0.19 -17.99 25.80
C CYS A 502 -0.73 -17.78 24.38
N SER A 503 0.14 -17.76 23.37
CA SER A 503 -0.26 -17.61 21.96
C SER A 503 -1.04 -18.82 21.45
N ILE A 504 -0.59 -20.04 21.78
CA ILE A 504 -1.31 -21.29 21.48
C ILE A 504 -2.67 -21.29 22.16
N LYS A 505 -2.73 -21.01 23.46
CA LYS A 505 -3.99 -20.96 24.22
C LYS A 505 -4.95 -19.91 23.66
N ALA A 506 -4.46 -18.72 23.30
CA ALA A 506 -5.29 -17.68 22.69
C ALA A 506 -5.87 -18.11 21.33
N PHE A 507 -5.08 -18.85 20.53
CA PHE A 507 -5.55 -19.45 19.29
C PHE A 507 -6.64 -20.50 19.53
N LEU A 508 -6.41 -21.44 20.45
CA LEU A 508 -7.36 -22.51 20.79
C LEU A 508 -8.69 -21.97 21.34
N CYS A 509 -8.63 -20.90 22.15
CA CYS A 509 -9.82 -20.21 22.65
C CYS A 509 -10.51 -19.29 21.61
N ASN A 510 -10.09 -19.33 20.33
CA ASN A 510 -10.64 -18.51 19.25
C ASN A 510 -10.63 -16.99 19.55
N LYS A 511 -9.62 -16.52 20.29
CA LYS A 511 -9.49 -15.09 20.64
C LYS A 511 -9.12 -14.21 19.43
N PHE A 512 -8.51 -14.80 18.40
CA PHE A 512 -8.26 -14.14 17.11
C PHE A 512 -9.49 -14.26 16.20
N SER A 513 -10.47 -13.37 16.38
CA SER A 513 -11.79 -13.51 15.72
C SER A 513 -11.77 -13.30 14.19
N GLU A 514 -10.80 -12.54 13.66
CA GLU A 514 -10.66 -12.32 12.22
C GLU A 514 -9.98 -13.53 11.55
N LEU A 515 -10.66 -14.18 10.59
CA LEU A 515 -10.17 -15.37 9.89
C LEU A 515 -8.76 -15.19 9.29
N GLY A 516 -8.47 -14.01 8.73
CA GLY A 516 -7.16 -13.69 8.18
C GLY A 516 -6.06 -13.65 9.24
N ILE A 517 -6.35 -13.15 10.43
CA ILE A 517 -5.40 -13.08 11.55
C ILE A 517 -5.18 -14.46 12.17
N ALA A 518 -6.26 -15.20 12.43
CA ALA A 518 -6.17 -16.56 12.92
C ALA A 518 -5.35 -17.46 11.98
N SER A 519 -5.54 -17.31 10.66
CA SER A 519 -4.76 -18.04 9.66
C SER A 519 -3.27 -17.72 9.73
N LYS A 520 -2.90 -16.45 9.93
CA LYS A 520 -1.48 -16.07 10.07
C LYS A 520 -0.84 -16.60 11.35
N ILE A 521 -1.58 -16.64 12.47
CA ILE A 521 -1.10 -17.26 13.72
C ILE A 521 -0.93 -18.77 13.55
N LEU A 522 -1.88 -19.45 12.89
CA LEU A 522 -1.74 -20.88 12.60
C LEU A 522 -0.50 -21.14 11.74
N ILE A 523 -0.28 -20.36 10.68
CA ILE A 523 0.89 -20.50 9.81
C ILE A 523 2.17 -20.31 10.64
N LEU A 524 2.23 -19.28 11.49
CA LEU A 524 3.35 -19.05 12.39
C LEU A 524 3.63 -20.28 13.27
N LEU A 525 2.62 -20.81 13.96
CA LEU A 525 2.79 -21.98 14.83
C LEU A 525 3.20 -23.23 14.03
N CYS A 526 2.63 -23.44 12.85
CA CYS A 526 3.03 -24.53 11.96
C CYS A 526 4.46 -24.38 11.45
N GLU A 527 4.91 -23.16 11.12
CA GLU A 527 6.29 -22.89 10.70
C GLU A 527 7.28 -23.17 11.85
N ILE A 528 6.92 -22.86 13.10
CA ILE A 528 7.72 -23.19 14.28
C ILE A 528 7.86 -24.71 14.45
N VAL A 529 6.75 -25.46 14.31
CA VAL A 529 6.77 -26.93 14.39
C VAL A 529 7.56 -27.55 13.24
N GLN A 530 7.55 -26.91 12.06
CA GLN A 530 8.27 -27.39 10.88
C GLN A 530 9.78 -27.26 11.00
N ASP A 531 10.29 -26.30 11.78
CA ASP A 531 11.71 -26.16 12.07
C ASP A 531 12.11 -27.12 13.20
N SER A 532 12.89 -28.15 12.86
CA SER A 532 13.31 -29.18 13.81
C SER A 532 14.12 -28.62 14.98
N LYS A 533 14.95 -27.60 14.76
CA LYS A 533 15.79 -27.02 15.83
C LYS A 533 14.92 -26.24 16.81
N LEU A 534 14.02 -25.42 16.25
CA LEU A 534 13.16 -24.55 17.04
C LEU A 534 12.11 -25.36 17.82
N CYS A 535 11.49 -26.36 17.19
CA CYS A 535 10.52 -27.25 17.82
C CYS A 535 11.14 -28.00 19.01
N LEU A 536 12.36 -28.53 18.86
CA LEU A 536 13.09 -29.18 19.95
C LEU A 536 13.44 -28.21 21.08
N ALA A 537 13.84 -26.97 20.76
CA ALA A 537 14.20 -25.96 21.75
C ALA A 537 13.00 -25.51 22.60
N TYR A 538 11.83 -25.34 21.99
CA TYR A 538 10.58 -25.06 22.70
C TYR A 538 10.09 -26.27 23.50
N GLY A 539 10.28 -27.48 22.96
CA GLY A 539 9.78 -28.73 23.52
C GLY A 539 8.54 -29.21 22.76
N ASN A 540 8.61 -30.43 22.24
CA ASN A 540 7.55 -31.00 21.39
C ASN A 540 6.18 -31.06 22.10
N GLU A 541 6.19 -31.25 23.42
CA GLU A 541 4.98 -31.37 24.26
C GLU A 541 4.13 -30.09 24.23
N GLU A 542 4.75 -28.92 24.06
CA GLU A 542 4.06 -27.62 24.03
C GLU A 542 3.07 -27.50 22.87
N PHE A 543 3.30 -28.26 21.79
CA PHE A 543 2.49 -28.21 20.58
C PHE A 543 1.43 -29.31 20.51
N CYS A 544 1.43 -30.29 21.44
CA CYS A 544 0.54 -31.44 21.36
C CYS A 544 -0.95 -31.03 21.32
N GLU A 545 -1.39 -30.15 22.22
CA GLU A 545 -2.78 -29.67 22.26
C GLU A 545 -3.17 -28.91 20.97
N PHE A 546 -2.23 -28.11 20.44
CA PHE A 546 -2.42 -27.39 19.19
C PHE A 546 -2.54 -28.34 17.98
N LEU A 547 -1.64 -29.32 17.88
CA LEU A 547 -1.59 -30.28 16.78
C LEU A 547 -2.79 -31.23 16.81
N ASP A 548 -3.27 -31.60 18.00
CA ASP A 548 -4.48 -32.41 18.18
C ASP A 548 -5.76 -31.62 17.82
N TYR A 549 -5.79 -30.32 18.14
CA TYR A 549 -6.91 -29.47 17.76
C TYR A 549 -6.96 -29.18 16.26
N LEU A 550 -5.81 -29.09 15.58
CA LEU A 550 -5.68 -28.57 14.21
C LEU A 550 -6.63 -29.23 13.19
N PRO A 551 -6.79 -30.57 13.13
CA PRO A 551 -7.73 -31.21 12.22
C PRO A 551 -9.19 -30.79 12.43
N ASN A 552 -9.59 -30.43 13.66
CA ASN A 552 -10.98 -30.00 13.94
C ASN A 552 -11.38 -28.72 13.19
N LEU A 553 -10.40 -27.94 12.69
CA LEU A 553 -10.68 -26.81 11.80
C LEU A 553 -11.32 -27.24 10.47
N LEU A 554 -11.12 -28.49 10.04
CA LEU A 554 -11.77 -29.07 8.87
C LEU A 554 -13.27 -29.32 9.09
N LEU A 555 -13.78 -29.21 10.32
CA LEU A 555 -15.21 -29.32 10.64
C LEU A 555 -15.89 -27.95 10.74
N LYS A 556 -15.14 -26.84 10.64
CA LYS A 556 -15.71 -25.49 10.60
C LYS A 556 -16.35 -25.23 9.21
N PRO A 557 -17.32 -24.30 9.10
CA PRO A 557 -17.96 -23.99 7.82
C PRO A 557 -16.98 -23.43 6.77
N THR A 558 -15.97 -22.69 7.22
CA THR A 558 -15.00 -22.02 6.36
C THR A 558 -13.57 -22.24 6.86
N ILE A 559 -12.65 -22.54 5.96
CA ILE A 559 -11.20 -22.64 6.22
C ILE A 559 -10.43 -21.90 5.12
N SER A 560 -9.27 -21.32 5.43
CA SER A 560 -8.42 -20.68 4.42
C SER A 560 -7.51 -21.68 3.72
N GLU A 561 -7.24 -21.45 2.43
CA GLU A 561 -6.32 -22.27 1.63
C GLU A 561 -4.91 -22.32 2.24
N SER A 562 -4.42 -21.19 2.77
CA SER A 562 -3.10 -21.08 3.39
C SER A 562 -2.97 -21.97 4.64
N CYS A 563 -4.03 -22.14 5.43
CA CYS A 563 -4.06 -23.08 6.54
C CYS A 563 -3.97 -24.54 6.09
N LEU A 564 -4.69 -24.90 5.01
CA LEU A 564 -4.63 -26.25 4.44
C LEU A 564 -3.23 -26.57 3.90
N VAL A 565 -2.58 -25.61 3.26
CA VAL A 565 -1.19 -25.75 2.80
C VAL A 565 -0.25 -25.95 3.99
N ALA A 566 -0.43 -25.21 5.10
CA ALA A 566 0.36 -25.39 6.31
C ALA A 566 0.14 -26.77 6.96
N MET A 567 -1.10 -27.24 7.07
CA MET A 567 -1.44 -28.60 7.53
C MET A 567 -0.82 -29.68 6.63
N GLY A 568 -0.86 -29.48 5.31
CA GLY A 568 -0.26 -30.41 4.34
C GLY A 568 1.25 -30.54 4.52
N LYS A 569 1.96 -29.48 4.93
CA LYS A 569 3.38 -29.56 5.28
C LYS A 569 3.62 -30.41 6.55
N LEU A 570 2.74 -30.34 7.55
CA LEU A 570 2.83 -31.21 8.73
C LEU A 570 2.61 -32.69 8.38
N GLY A 571 1.66 -32.97 7.48
CA GLY A 571 1.44 -34.32 6.93
C GLY A 571 2.69 -34.85 6.20
N LYS A 572 3.34 -34.01 5.38
CA LYS A 572 4.62 -34.34 4.72
C LYS A 572 5.74 -34.68 5.70
N GLN A 573 5.77 -34.03 6.85
CA GLN A 573 6.76 -34.29 7.91
C GLN A 573 6.41 -35.51 8.78
N GLN A 574 5.31 -36.21 8.49
CA GLN A 574 4.86 -37.38 9.26
C GLN A 574 4.68 -37.07 10.75
N ASN A 575 4.13 -35.89 11.06
CA ASN A 575 3.87 -35.49 12.45
C ASN A 575 2.81 -36.41 13.08
N ALA A 576 3.21 -37.25 14.03
CA ALA A 576 2.38 -38.31 14.59
C ALA A 576 1.13 -37.80 15.31
N VAL A 577 1.24 -36.70 16.08
CA VAL A 577 0.11 -36.14 16.85
C VAL A 577 -0.97 -35.64 15.90
N PHE A 578 -0.57 -34.85 14.90
CA PHE A 578 -1.48 -34.32 13.89
C PHE A 578 -2.14 -35.43 13.06
N LEU A 579 -1.39 -36.44 12.61
CA LEU A 579 -1.92 -37.54 11.79
C LEU A 579 -2.89 -38.42 12.59
N ASN A 580 -2.60 -38.69 13.86
CA ASN A 580 -3.52 -39.45 14.73
C ASN A 580 -4.83 -38.68 14.95
N ALA A 581 -4.76 -37.38 15.22
CA ALA A 581 -5.93 -36.54 15.36
C ALA A 581 -6.76 -36.47 14.06
N LEU A 582 -6.09 -36.35 12.90
CA LEU A 582 -6.74 -36.35 11.59
C LEU A 582 -7.43 -37.69 11.30
N ARG A 583 -6.81 -38.82 11.66
CA ARG A 583 -7.40 -40.16 11.52
C ARG A 583 -8.70 -40.28 12.32
N ASN A 584 -8.75 -39.74 13.54
CA ASN A 584 -9.92 -39.82 14.42
C ASN A 584 -11.13 -39.04 13.89
N ILE A 585 -10.92 -38.00 13.09
CA ILE A 585 -12.02 -37.17 12.56
C ILE A 585 -12.30 -37.43 11.07
N LEU A 586 -11.54 -38.30 10.41
CA LEU A 586 -11.58 -38.52 8.97
C LEU A 586 -12.99 -38.72 8.42
N SER A 587 -13.80 -39.58 9.05
CA SER A 587 -15.19 -39.84 8.65
C SER A 587 -16.06 -38.58 8.69
N LYS A 588 -15.97 -37.81 9.77
CA LYS A 588 -16.70 -36.55 9.94
C LYS A 588 -16.28 -35.50 8.90
N VAL A 589 -15.00 -35.49 8.52
CA VAL A 589 -14.50 -34.56 7.48
C VAL A 589 -15.03 -34.97 6.10
N VAL A 590 -15.13 -36.27 5.81
CA VAL A 590 -15.74 -36.77 4.57
C VAL A 590 -17.21 -36.36 4.48
N ASP A 591 -17.97 -36.48 5.57
CA ASP A 591 -19.37 -36.04 5.63
C ASP A 591 -19.53 -34.53 5.38
N HIS A 592 -18.61 -33.73 5.93
CA HIS A 592 -18.61 -32.27 5.80
C HIS A 592 -17.90 -31.76 4.52
N LEU A 593 -17.34 -32.64 3.70
CA LEU A 593 -16.56 -32.28 2.51
C LEU A 593 -17.42 -31.54 1.46
N GLN A 594 -18.72 -31.82 1.43
CA GLN A 594 -19.64 -31.15 0.52
C GLN A 594 -19.91 -29.69 0.93
N THR A 595 -20.07 -29.45 2.23
CA THR A 595 -20.51 -28.18 2.83
C THR A 595 -19.39 -27.21 3.14
N ILE A 596 -18.18 -27.70 3.39
CA ILE A 596 -17.03 -26.83 3.71
C ILE A 596 -16.64 -25.90 2.55
N GLN A 597 -16.38 -24.64 2.88
CA GLN A 597 -15.88 -23.64 1.95
C GLN A 597 -14.40 -23.33 2.21
N VAL A 598 -13.62 -23.25 1.13
CA VAL A 598 -12.19 -22.91 1.19
C VAL A 598 -11.98 -21.48 0.70
N ALA A 599 -11.72 -20.57 1.64
CA ALA A 599 -11.46 -19.16 1.36
C ALA A 599 -10.05 -18.98 0.75
N GLY A 600 -9.97 -18.27 -0.38
CA GLY A 600 -8.73 -18.01 -1.12
C GLY A 600 -8.49 -18.92 -2.32
N ALA A 601 -9.19 -20.05 -2.43
CA ALA A 601 -9.02 -20.99 -3.53
C ALA A 601 -9.55 -20.44 -4.86
N ILE A 602 -8.86 -20.77 -5.96
CA ILE A 602 -9.22 -20.36 -7.34
C ILE A 602 -10.62 -20.86 -7.72
N ASN A 603 -10.96 -22.08 -7.31
CA ASN A 603 -12.27 -22.68 -7.50
C ASN A 603 -12.58 -23.72 -6.40
N VAL A 604 -13.84 -24.13 -6.30
CA VAL A 604 -14.31 -25.09 -5.28
C VAL A 604 -13.56 -26.42 -5.34
N PHE A 605 -13.22 -26.87 -6.55
CA PHE A 605 -12.52 -28.13 -6.76
C PHE A 605 -11.10 -28.10 -6.18
N GLU A 606 -10.28 -27.10 -6.55
CA GLU A 606 -8.91 -26.96 -6.04
C GLU A 606 -8.90 -26.73 -4.52
N GLY A 607 -9.85 -25.98 -3.98
CA GLY A 607 -10.00 -25.83 -2.53
C GLY A 607 -10.21 -27.17 -1.82
N LYS A 608 -11.19 -27.96 -2.27
CA LYS A 608 -11.50 -29.27 -1.67
C LYS A 608 -10.40 -30.31 -1.91
N LYS A 609 -9.68 -30.21 -3.03
CA LYS A 609 -8.51 -31.03 -3.33
C LYS A 609 -7.42 -30.85 -2.27
N HIS A 610 -7.20 -29.63 -1.76
CA HIS A 610 -6.25 -29.42 -0.65
C HIS A 610 -6.64 -30.17 0.63
N ILE A 611 -7.94 -30.32 0.92
CA ILE A 611 -8.44 -31.11 2.06
C ILE A 611 -8.17 -32.59 1.81
N ILE A 612 -8.60 -33.10 0.65
CA ILE A 612 -8.45 -34.52 0.28
C ILE A 612 -6.98 -34.93 0.28
N ASN A 613 -6.07 -34.05 -0.16
CA ASN A 613 -4.63 -34.31 -0.14
C ASN A 613 -4.06 -34.53 1.27
N LEU A 614 -4.75 -34.13 2.34
CA LEU A 614 -4.34 -34.46 3.70
C LEU A 614 -4.51 -35.95 4.00
N PHE A 615 -5.52 -36.59 3.41
CA PHE A 615 -5.83 -38.01 3.64
C PHE A 615 -4.75 -38.92 3.08
N TYR A 616 -4.06 -38.50 2.02
CA TYR A 616 -2.92 -39.21 1.44
C TYR A 616 -1.87 -39.56 2.50
N TRP A 617 -1.57 -38.62 3.41
CA TRP A 617 -0.52 -38.80 4.43
C TRP A 617 -0.91 -39.77 5.55
N LEU A 618 -2.17 -40.20 5.62
CA LEU A 618 -2.60 -41.19 6.61
C LEU A 618 -2.20 -42.62 6.23
N ASN A 619 -1.80 -42.88 4.98
CA ASN A 619 -1.68 -44.23 4.41
C ASN A 619 -2.94 -45.07 4.72
N PRO A 620 -4.10 -44.69 4.16
CA PRO A 620 -5.40 -45.26 4.54
C PRO A 620 -5.46 -46.79 4.38
N GLN A 621 -4.74 -47.37 3.41
CA GLN A 621 -4.73 -48.82 3.19
C GLN A 621 -4.09 -49.65 4.31
N THR A 622 -3.06 -49.11 4.95
CA THR A 622 -2.30 -49.84 5.99
C THR A 622 -2.76 -49.49 7.39
N SER A 623 -3.41 -48.32 7.56
CA SER A 623 -3.71 -47.76 8.87
C SER A 623 -5.19 -47.74 9.24
N ILE A 624 -6.10 -47.96 8.28
CA ILE A 624 -7.55 -48.02 8.51
C ILE A 624 -8.02 -49.46 8.24
N SER A 625 -8.92 -49.97 9.09
CA SER A 625 -9.51 -51.30 8.87
C SER A 625 -10.32 -51.34 7.56
N LYS A 626 -10.31 -52.48 6.86
CA LYS A 626 -11.00 -52.64 5.58
C LYS A 626 -12.49 -52.26 5.63
N GLU A 627 -13.18 -52.66 6.71
CA GLU A 627 -14.61 -52.33 6.92
C GLU A 627 -14.84 -50.81 7.04
N ASN A 628 -13.95 -50.09 7.72
CA ASN A 628 -14.07 -48.63 7.86
C ASN A 628 -13.72 -47.91 6.55
N LEU A 629 -12.81 -48.47 5.75
CA LEU A 629 -12.45 -47.93 4.44
C LEU A 629 -13.59 -48.11 3.42
N GLU A 630 -14.25 -49.27 3.42
CA GLU A 630 -15.45 -49.51 2.61
C GLU A 630 -16.60 -48.57 2.99
N LYS A 631 -16.81 -48.34 4.28
CA LYS A 631 -17.80 -47.38 4.77
C LYS A 631 -17.47 -45.95 4.31
N LEU A 632 -16.22 -45.52 4.42
CA LEU A 632 -15.78 -44.20 3.94
C LEU A 632 -16.00 -44.03 2.44
N LEU A 633 -15.73 -45.05 1.63
CA LEU A 633 -15.97 -45.00 0.19
C LEU A 633 -17.47 -44.88 -0.14
N SER A 634 -18.32 -45.59 0.59
CA SER A 634 -19.79 -45.43 0.48
C SER A 634 -20.23 -44.02 0.88
N ASP A 635 -19.71 -43.49 1.99
CA ASP A 635 -20.07 -42.15 2.49
C ASP A 635 -19.63 -41.05 1.50
N VAL A 636 -18.49 -41.21 0.81
CA VAL A 636 -18.06 -40.30 -0.27
C VAL A 636 -19.07 -40.31 -1.43
N GLU A 637 -19.56 -41.47 -1.85
CA GLU A 637 -20.52 -41.59 -2.95
C GLU A 637 -21.89 -41.00 -2.61
N THR A 638 -22.33 -41.13 -1.35
CA THR A 638 -23.63 -40.61 -0.91
C THR A 638 -23.60 -39.12 -0.62
N ASN A 639 -22.51 -38.61 -0.03
CA ASN A 639 -22.48 -37.26 0.54
C ASN A 639 -21.91 -36.20 -0.43
N VAL A 640 -21.11 -36.61 -1.43
CA VAL A 640 -20.45 -35.68 -2.37
C VAL A 640 -21.14 -35.70 -3.73
N THR A 641 -21.80 -34.60 -4.09
CA THR A 641 -22.56 -34.52 -5.36
C THR A 641 -21.69 -34.27 -6.59
N ASP A 642 -20.51 -33.64 -6.44
CA ASP A 642 -19.57 -33.43 -7.56
C ASP A 642 -18.75 -34.70 -7.79
N LYS A 643 -19.04 -35.39 -8.89
CA LYS A 643 -18.36 -36.63 -9.32
C LYS A 643 -16.84 -36.49 -9.44
N ARG A 644 -16.31 -35.30 -9.75
CA ARG A 644 -14.85 -35.08 -9.84
C ARG A 644 -14.21 -35.10 -8.46
N ILE A 645 -14.88 -34.51 -7.46
CA ILE A 645 -14.41 -34.48 -6.07
C ILE A 645 -14.53 -35.88 -5.47
N ALA A 646 -15.66 -36.55 -5.69
CA ALA A 646 -15.87 -37.93 -5.24
C ALA A 646 -14.82 -38.87 -5.85
N GLY A 647 -14.62 -38.84 -7.17
CA GLY A 647 -13.64 -39.67 -7.85
C GLY A 647 -12.19 -39.39 -7.41
N TYR A 648 -11.82 -38.13 -7.17
CA TYR A 648 -10.49 -37.79 -6.64
C TYR A 648 -10.31 -38.25 -5.19
N CYS A 649 -11.34 -38.13 -4.36
CA CYS A 649 -11.32 -38.61 -2.98
C CYS A 649 -11.17 -40.13 -2.92
N GLN A 650 -11.97 -40.87 -3.71
CA GLN A 650 -11.84 -42.31 -3.86
C GLN A 650 -10.42 -42.69 -4.29
N TYR A 651 -9.90 -42.03 -5.34
CA TYR A 651 -8.52 -42.26 -5.80
C TYR A 651 -7.50 -42.09 -4.67
N ILE A 652 -7.54 -41.02 -3.88
CA ILE A 652 -6.58 -40.81 -2.79
C ILE A 652 -6.74 -41.85 -1.68
N LEU A 653 -7.97 -42.30 -1.38
CA LEU A 653 -8.22 -43.34 -0.38
C LEU A 653 -7.79 -44.74 -0.86
N THR A 654 -7.77 -44.99 -2.18
CA THR A 654 -7.47 -46.31 -2.76
C THR A 654 -6.11 -46.43 -3.46
N ALA A 655 -5.46 -45.34 -3.86
CA ALA A 655 -4.27 -45.37 -4.72
C ALA A 655 -2.96 -44.96 -4.02
N ALA A 656 -3.01 -44.68 -2.71
CA ALA A 656 -1.84 -44.32 -1.89
C ALA A 656 -1.22 -45.54 -1.19
#